data_AF-A0A7I4Y6R8-F1
#
_entry.id   AF-A0A7I4Y6R8-F1
#
_cell.length_a   1.000
_cell.length_b   1.000
_cell.length_c   1.000
_cell.angle_alpha   90.00
_cell.angle_beta   90.00
_cell.angle_gamma   90.00
#
_symmetry.space_group_name_H-M   'P 1'
#
loop_
_entity.id
_entity.type
_entity.pdbx_description
1 polymer ?
#
loop_
_entity_poly.entity_id
_entity_poly.type
_entity_poly.pdbx_seq_one_letter_code
_entity_poly.pdbx_strand_id
1 'polypeptide(L)'
;ISGADKSFSLCYFFLAALGHDMPTNGTTTKGISIYEFLIGFLSLVLAVLFILHGFSLTADIKPNTVAPSSSEFEKCFDGDKSDHLVDNDIRVVLMVIDAWRMSFLSDSDSPMTFLRQSIISGQAIAFTANAQTPTVTMPRMKALTSGVVPSLITLLGNFFASENTEDSWVTSASSTGRRIAFFGDDTWIRLFPNAFIEAEGVTSFFVNDYTEVDNNVTRHLDIVLNKPTWDVLILHYLGLDHIGHSLGGESPQLKKKLREMDDIAKRIYDVASARSPLLLVVVGDHGMTSGGSHGGGSDAETKVPMLFLHSKAKIIQGGNIEGLMTAEQVDLASTLPFFLHVPIPSGSIGLTLLPQFASQWQISDSTLFSAAFQSAVHFSRFTDGTSIVALSDVHGDERCKIAKTFVAHARGRLAMEENRKAQQKVIQSQEQALRWPIFVSLAFIALSFILFSGAYQPFISGGIESWITGDSSELPLYSVYLVFALYHLSSYSTSLIEEEHDIWYYITPTVILYQIFIIAEFSTNLEILLKMFYSNSRFRNGFVLLCLHRWAMSFTSHTRRRWSMRQDLLPPPIFPEFRFNILVLDSLTTDLNLTAFAKWMPSTTTIVCVGYLLMRIRPKNFFSGVMTFTCVLSGAICMQSYLNDSKRWLITYFIIGGVLITLLSSVPLGAMLYLSYLVRPEALPLLIISFEMGFYARKLSSSPYLFAFLCQTVFFYAGQSSNISSIDIAAGYKGLSSYNMLLVGFQILVNFYAMPLSFSLGYFNNRTDRPVDTDNDRHGMQVLASVLQLRSLMLFSAITSMICLSGHLFTFSVLAPKMICEILHLMFSLVVTSFLSLLYITINRAKTGKWWPQSSRF
;
A
#
# COMPACT_ATOMS: atom_id res chain seq x y z
N ILE A 1 36.64 35.62 -17.88
CA ILE A 1 35.54 36.00 -18.80
C ILE A 1 34.26 36.03 -18.00
N SER A 2 33.64 37.20 -17.94
CA SER A 2 32.38 37.53 -17.28
C SER A 2 31.18 37.09 -18.12
N GLY A 3 30.04 36.82 -17.46
CA GLY A 3 28.73 36.99 -18.06
C GLY A 3 27.98 35.71 -18.43
N ALA A 4 26.91 35.46 -17.66
CA ALA A 4 25.64 34.86 -18.06
C ALA A 4 25.64 33.57 -18.92
N ASP A 5 25.46 32.42 -18.26
CA ASP A 5 24.14 31.77 -18.23
C ASP A 5 24.13 30.70 -17.13
N LYS A 6 23.43 30.99 -16.03
CA LYS A 6 23.27 30.09 -14.86
C LYS A 6 21.85 29.55 -14.83
N SER A 7 21.43 28.87 -15.89
CA SER A 7 20.35 27.90 -15.80
C SER A 7 20.91 26.64 -15.13
N PHE A 8 20.91 26.65 -13.79
CA PHE A 8 21.33 25.54 -12.92
C PHE A 8 20.43 24.31 -13.15
N SER A 9 20.82 23.44 -14.08
CA SER A 9 20.27 22.09 -14.17
C SER A 9 21.04 21.19 -13.21
N LEU A 10 20.31 20.55 -12.28
CA LEU A 10 20.85 19.51 -11.39
C LEU A 10 21.60 18.42 -12.19
N CYS A 11 21.16 18.17 -13.42
CA CYS A 11 21.75 17.20 -14.36
C CYS A 11 23.11 17.67 -14.89
N TYR A 12 23.30 18.97 -15.13
CA TYR A 12 24.59 19.53 -15.55
C TYR A 12 25.60 19.52 -14.39
N PHE A 13 25.14 19.73 -13.16
CA PHE A 13 25.98 19.58 -11.96
C PHE A 13 26.34 18.11 -11.71
N PHE A 14 25.41 17.17 -11.97
CA PHE A 14 25.66 15.73 -11.96
C PHE A 14 26.75 15.37 -12.97
N LEU A 15 26.61 15.79 -14.22
CA LEU A 15 27.58 15.55 -15.30
C LEU A 15 28.93 16.24 -15.08
N ALA A 16 28.97 17.44 -14.48
CA ALA A 16 30.20 18.17 -14.20
C ALA A 16 30.93 17.68 -12.93
N ALA A 17 30.20 17.16 -11.93
CA ALA A 17 30.81 16.49 -10.77
C ALA A 17 31.44 15.14 -11.14
N LEU A 18 30.92 14.55 -12.23
CA LEU A 18 31.26 13.25 -12.77
C LEU A 18 32.33 13.34 -13.89
N GLY A 19 32.27 14.33 -14.78
CA GLY A 19 33.14 14.43 -15.96
C GLY A 19 34.50 15.10 -15.70
N HIS A 20 35.53 14.33 -15.37
CA HIS A 20 36.87 14.48 -15.95
C HIS A 20 37.78 13.28 -15.65
N ASP A 21 38.60 12.89 -16.63
CA ASP A 21 39.49 11.73 -16.66
C ASP A 21 40.31 11.50 -15.38
N MET A 22 40.08 10.36 -14.73
CA MET A 22 40.96 9.83 -13.69
C MET A 22 41.97 8.88 -14.38
N PRO A 23 43.29 9.13 -14.28
CA PRO A 23 44.28 8.38 -15.03
C PRO A 23 44.26 6.91 -14.63
N THR A 24 44.12 6.05 -15.64
CA THR A 24 44.28 4.60 -15.54
C THR A 24 45.76 4.29 -15.40
N ASN A 25 46.32 4.26 -14.20
CA ASN A 25 47.58 3.57 -13.95
C ASN A 25 47.73 3.19 -12.47
N GLY A 26 47.97 1.90 -12.22
CA GLY A 26 48.46 1.39 -10.94
C GLY A 26 47.45 0.61 -10.10
N THR A 27 47.49 -0.72 -10.28
CA THR A 27 47.27 -1.79 -9.28
C THR A 27 46.09 -1.75 -8.29
N THR A 28 45.29 -2.82 -8.39
CA THR A 28 44.47 -3.45 -7.32
C THR A 28 43.34 -2.63 -6.69
N THR A 29 42.32 -2.33 -7.50
CA THR A 29 40.85 -2.38 -7.23
C THR A 29 40.16 -1.44 -8.22
N LYS A 30 39.84 -1.93 -9.41
CA LYS A 30 39.12 -1.13 -10.43
C LYS A 30 37.68 -0.91 -9.95
N GLY A 31 37.38 0.29 -9.46
CA GLY A 31 36.00 0.74 -9.20
C GLY A 31 35.21 0.93 -10.50
N ILE A 32 33.88 0.92 -10.40
CA ILE A 32 32.94 1.12 -11.51
C ILE A 32 33.24 2.44 -12.23
N SER A 33 33.38 2.40 -13.56
CA SER A 33 33.55 3.60 -14.36
C SER A 33 32.26 4.39 -14.43
N ILE A 34 32.39 5.68 -14.71
CA ILE A 34 31.25 6.59 -14.74
C ILE A 34 30.27 6.29 -15.87
N TYR A 35 30.81 5.82 -17.00
CA TYR A 35 30.04 5.38 -18.15
C TYR A 35 29.26 4.11 -17.82
N GLU A 36 29.89 3.14 -17.14
CA GLU A 36 29.20 1.93 -16.66
C GLU A 36 28.06 2.29 -15.71
N PHE A 37 28.30 3.22 -14.78
CA PHE A 37 27.27 3.69 -13.87
C PHE A 37 26.10 4.34 -14.62
N LEU A 38 26.36 5.24 -15.56
CA LEU A 38 25.32 5.93 -16.33
C LEU A 38 24.53 4.98 -17.23
N ILE A 39 25.19 4.01 -17.87
CA ILE A 39 24.51 3.00 -18.69
C ILE A 39 23.68 2.06 -17.80
N GLY A 40 24.22 1.62 -16.66
CA GLY A 40 23.50 0.79 -15.69
C GLY A 40 22.28 1.51 -15.11
N PHE A 41 22.42 2.81 -14.85
CA PHE A 41 21.33 3.68 -14.43
C PHE A 41 20.26 3.84 -15.51
N LEU A 42 20.65 4.18 -16.74
CA LEU A 42 19.72 4.34 -17.86
C LEU A 42 18.97 3.03 -18.15
N SER A 43 19.66 1.89 -18.05
CA SER A 43 19.05 0.57 -18.20
C SER A 43 17.93 0.34 -17.17
N LEU A 44 18.13 0.74 -15.91
CA LEU A 44 17.06 0.65 -14.90
C LEU A 44 15.88 1.56 -15.19
N VAL A 45 16.13 2.79 -15.65
CA VAL A 45 15.05 3.71 -16.04
C VAL A 45 14.24 3.10 -17.18
N LEU A 46 14.90 2.56 -18.20
CA LEU A 46 14.24 1.86 -19.31
C LEU A 46 13.47 0.63 -18.80
N ALA A 47 14.05 -0.16 -17.90
CA ALA A 47 13.36 -1.32 -17.30
C ALA A 47 12.04 -0.92 -16.63
N VAL A 48 12.03 0.15 -15.84
CA VAL A 48 10.80 0.66 -15.19
C VAL A 48 9.80 1.15 -16.24
N LEU A 49 10.24 1.87 -17.27
CA LEU A 49 9.36 2.34 -18.35
C LEU A 49 8.73 1.17 -19.13
N PHE A 50 9.48 0.10 -19.41
CA PHE A 50 8.94 -1.10 -20.06
C PHE A 50 7.96 -1.86 -19.17
N ILE A 51 8.19 -1.89 -17.85
CA ILE A 51 7.20 -2.41 -16.89
C ILE A 51 5.92 -1.60 -17.02
N LEU A 52 5.98 -0.28 -16.83
CA LEU A 52 4.81 0.61 -16.92
C LEU A 52 4.08 0.47 -18.27
N HIS A 53 4.81 0.37 -19.38
CA HIS A 53 4.23 0.13 -20.69
C HIS A 53 3.53 -1.23 -20.80
N GLY A 54 4.13 -2.30 -20.27
CA GLY A 54 3.54 -3.63 -20.23
C GLY A 54 2.16 -3.65 -19.57
N PHE A 55 2.00 -2.89 -18.48
CA PHE A 55 0.72 -2.76 -17.77
C PHE A 55 -0.26 -1.79 -18.45
N SER A 56 0.23 -0.79 -19.19
CA SER A 56 -0.62 0.11 -19.98
C SER A 56 -1.23 -0.58 -21.20
N LEU A 57 -0.66 -1.69 -21.68
CA LEU A 57 -1.21 -2.50 -22.75
C LEU A 57 -2.34 -3.39 -22.21
N THR A 58 -3.41 -2.80 -21.66
CA THR A 58 -4.65 -3.54 -21.44
C THR A 58 -5.16 -4.02 -22.80
N ALA A 59 -5.55 -5.30 -22.89
CA ALA A 59 -6.47 -5.66 -23.96
C ALA A 59 -7.74 -4.87 -23.66
N ASP A 60 -8.02 -3.85 -24.45
CA ASP A 60 -9.41 -3.56 -24.77
C ASP A 60 -9.95 -4.88 -25.32
N ILE A 61 -10.60 -5.67 -24.47
CA ILE A 61 -11.45 -6.77 -24.94
C ILE A 61 -12.53 -6.03 -25.71
N LYS A 62 -12.30 -5.79 -27.00
CA LYS A 62 -13.28 -5.17 -27.89
C LYS A 62 -14.47 -6.12 -27.88
N PRO A 63 -15.57 -5.75 -27.21
CA PRO A 63 -16.67 -6.68 -27.06
C PRO A 63 -17.25 -6.93 -28.45
N ASN A 64 -17.47 -8.20 -28.77
CA ASN A 64 -18.23 -8.55 -29.96
C ASN A 64 -19.64 -7.96 -29.82
N THR A 65 -20.14 -7.33 -30.88
CA THR A 65 -21.50 -6.78 -30.91
C THR A 65 -22.49 -7.93 -30.92
N VAL A 66 -23.17 -8.16 -29.80
CA VAL A 66 -24.34 -9.03 -29.74
C VAL A 66 -25.59 -8.13 -29.76
N ALA A 67 -26.49 -8.40 -30.69
CA ALA A 67 -27.74 -7.67 -30.84
C ALA A 67 -28.63 -7.89 -29.60
N PRO A 68 -29.34 -6.86 -29.10
CA PRO A 68 -30.31 -7.04 -28.04
C PRO A 68 -31.47 -7.89 -28.58
N SER A 69 -31.78 -9.01 -27.93
CA SER A 69 -33.00 -9.75 -28.25
C SER A 69 -34.21 -9.10 -27.58
N SER A 70 -35.30 -9.19 -28.32
CA SER A 70 -36.46 -8.31 -28.36
C SER A 70 -37.54 -8.69 -27.35
N SER A 71 -38.48 -7.77 -27.17
CA SER A 71 -39.80 -7.87 -26.51
C SER A 71 -40.69 -9.05 -26.95
N GLU A 72 -40.18 -10.02 -27.72
CA GLU A 72 -40.90 -11.20 -28.17
C GLU A 72 -40.95 -12.31 -27.11
N PHE A 73 -39.99 -12.36 -26.18
CA PHE A 73 -39.96 -13.39 -25.12
C PHE A 73 -40.87 -13.08 -23.93
N GLU A 74 -41.28 -11.82 -23.73
CA GLU A 74 -42.19 -11.44 -22.64
C GLU A 74 -43.55 -12.17 -22.76
N LYS A 75 -44.02 -12.37 -24.00
CA LYS A 75 -45.26 -13.11 -24.33
C LYS A 75 -45.21 -14.60 -23.91
N CYS A 76 -44.03 -15.15 -23.63
CA CYS A 76 -43.90 -16.55 -23.18
C CYS A 76 -44.35 -16.78 -21.72
N PHE A 77 -44.59 -15.69 -20.99
CA PHE A 77 -44.97 -15.67 -19.59
C PHE A 77 -46.35 -15.00 -19.38
N ASP A 78 -47.21 -15.02 -20.41
CA ASP A 78 -48.60 -14.55 -20.37
C ASP A 78 -49.42 -15.36 -19.34
N GLY A 79 -49.42 -14.93 -18.08
CA GLY A 79 -50.03 -15.63 -16.95
C GLY A 79 -49.22 -15.55 -15.64
N ASP A 80 -47.98 -15.06 -15.73
CA ASP A 80 -47.15 -14.81 -14.56
C ASP A 80 -47.69 -13.62 -13.76
N LYS A 81 -47.65 -13.71 -12.42
CA LYS A 81 -48.08 -12.57 -11.59
C LYS A 81 -46.99 -11.52 -11.66
N SER A 82 -47.37 -10.27 -11.99
CA SER A 82 -46.44 -9.15 -11.87
C SER A 82 -45.90 -9.07 -10.45
N ASP A 83 -44.58 -8.94 -10.33
CA ASP A 83 -43.92 -8.62 -9.08
C ASP A 83 -43.60 -7.13 -9.06
N HIS A 84 -43.39 -6.59 -7.85
CA HIS A 84 -43.10 -5.17 -7.63
C HIS A 84 -41.60 -4.90 -7.51
N LEU A 85 -40.74 -5.83 -7.94
CA LEU A 85 -39.28 -5.70 -7.79
C LEU A 85 -38.67 -4.73 -8.79
N VAL A 86 -39.34 -4.54 -9.92
CA VAL A 86 -38.91 -3.68 -11.04
C VAL A 86 -39.99 -2.68 -11.42
N ASP A 87 -40.74 -2.21 -10.43
CA ASP A 87 -41.69 -1.12 -10.64
C ASP A 87 -40.94 0.11 -11.19
N ASN A 88 -41.49 0.76 -12.22
CA ASN A 88 -40.82 1.88 -12.90
C ASN A 88 -40.50 3.08 -11.97
N ASP A 89 -41.26 3.22 -10.88
CA ASP A 89 -41.10 4.26 -9.85
C ASP A 89 -40.22 3.84 -8.67
N ILE A 90 -39.54 2.68 -8.76
CA ILE A 90 -38.60 2.23 -7.75
C ILE A 90 -37.48 3.25 -7.57
N ARG A 91 -37.19 3.54 -6.30
CA ARG A 91 -36.03 4.34 -5.89
C ARG A 91 -34.91 3.43 -5.43
N VAL A 92 -33.69 3.80 -5.78
CA VAL A 92 -32.49 3.04 -5.38
C VAL A 92 -31.66 3.88 -4.42
N VAL A 93 -31.33 3.33 -3.26
CA VAL A 93 -30.35 3.91 -2.34
C VAL A 93 -29.14 2.98 -2.29
N LEU A 94 -27.96 3.49 -2.60
CA LEU A 94 -26.69 2.81 -2.40
C LEU A 94 -25.97 3.42 -1.21
N MET A 95 -25.87 2.68 -0.12
CA MET A 95 -25.08 3.03 1.06
C MET A 95 -23.78 2.23 1.06
N VAL A 96 -22.66 2.92 0.84
CA VAL A 96 -21.32 2.35 0.94
C VAL A 96 -20.76 2.66 2.33
N ILE A 97 -20.30 1.63 3.03
CA ILE A 97 -19.61 1.74 4.32
C ILE A 97 -18.14 1.39 4.09
N ASP A 98 -17.26 2.39 4.19
CA ASP A 98 -15.82 2.22 3.94
C ASP A 98 -15.19 1.24 4.96
N ALA A 99 -14.37 0.31 4.47
CA ALA A 99 -13.69 -0.72 5.26
C ALA A 99 -14.60 -1.66 6.08
N TRP A 100 -15.83 -1.89 5.62
CA TRP A 100 -16.78 -2.80 6.26
C TRP A 100 -16.48 -4.28 5.97
N ARG A 101 -15.59 -4.88 6.76
CA ARG A 101 -15.27 -6.32 6.66
C ARG A 101 -16.40 -7.23 7.13
N MET A 102 -16.46 -8.45 6.59
CA MET A 102 -17.53 -9.42 6.84
C MET A 102 -17.82 -9.69 8.32
N SER A 103 -16.79 -9.86 9.15
CA SER A 103 -16.95 -10.18 10.58
C SER A 103 -17.71 -9.11 11.35
N PHE A 104 -17.68 -7.85 10.92
CA PHE A 104 -18.46 -6.79 11.54
C PHE A 104 -19.97 -6.97 11.39
N LEU A 105 -20.42 -7.76 10.42
CA LEU A 105 -21.82 -8.15 10.25
C LEU A 105 -22.10 -9.55 10.80
N SER A 106 -21.24 -10.52 10.51
CA SER A 106 -21.52 -11.94 10.76
C SER A 106 -21.32 -12.35 12.22
N ASP A 107 -20.34 -11.78 12.92
CA ASP A 107 -19.96 -12.21 14.26
C ASP A 107 -21.12 -12.03 15.25
N SER A 108 -21.22 -12.95 16.20
CA SER A 108 -22.34 -13.01 17.16
C SER A 108 -22.49 -11.75 18.03
N ASP A 109 -21.40 -11.01 18.25
CA ASP A 109 -21.35 -9.79 19.04
C ASP A 109 -21.44 -8.51 18.18
N SER A 110 -21.71 -8.65 16.87
CA SER A 110 -21.98 -7.55 15.97
C SER A 110 -23.18 -6.73 16.47
N PRO A 111 -23.05 -5.39 16.53
CA PRO A 111 -24.12 -4.56 17.03
C PRO A 111 -25.13 -4.14 15.94
N MET A 112 -25.00 -4.64 14.71
CA MET A 112 -25.81 -4.27 13.55
C MET A 112 -27.14 -5.04 13.53
N THR A 113 -28.02 -4.71 14.47
CA THR A 113 -29.22 -5.50 14.78
C THR A 113 -30.26 -5.43 13.66
N PHE A 114 -30.48 -4.26 13.06
CA PHE A 114 -31.45 -4.08 11.99
C PHE A 114 -31.08 -4.92 10.77
N LEU A 115 -29.87 -4.76 10.24
CA LEU A 115 -29.43 -5.50 9.06
C LEU A 115 -29.43 -7.02 9.30
N ARG A 116 -28.96 -7.48 10.47
CA ARG A 116 -29.00 -8.90 10.84
C ARG A 116 -30.43 -9.44 10.89
N GLN A 117 -31.36 -8.71 11.50
CA GLN A 117 -32.76 -9.12 11.57
C GLN A 117 -33.43 -9.11 10.19
N SER A 118 -33.08 -8.16 9.32
CA SER A 118 -33.55 -8.15 7.93
C SER A 118 -33.08 -9.38 7.17
N ILE A 119 -31.85 -9.86 7.38
CA ILE A 119 -31.36 -11.12 6.77
C ILE A 119 -32.17 -12.31 7.29
N ILE A 120 -32.29 -12.44 8.62
CA ILE A 120 -32.96 -13.60 9.24
C ILE A 120 -34.43 -13.68 8.79
N SER A 121 -35.11 -12.54 8.69
CA SER A 121 -36.51 -12.48 8.23
C SER A 121 -36.68 -12.70 6.73
N GLY A 122 -35.61 -12.64 5.94
CA GLY A 122 -35.65 -12.68 4.46
C GLY A 122 -36.00 -11.33 3.83
N GLN A 123 -36.14 -10.28 4.63
CA GLN A 123 -36.33 -8.91 4.15
C GLN A 123 -35.09 -8.36 3.44
N ALA A 124 -33.91 -8.83 3.84
CA ALA A 124 -32.64 -8.57 3.17
C ALA A 124 -32.08 -9.87 2.58
N ILE A 125 -31.54 -9.79 1.37
CA ILE A 125 -30.69 -10.83 0.80
C ILE A 125 -29.25 -10.37 0.94
N ALA A 126 -28.42 -11.20 1.58
CA ALA A 126 -27.04 -10.86 1.90
C ALA A 126 -26.05 -11.82 1.25
N PHE A 127 -24.93 -11.25 0.81
CA PHE A 127 -23.82 -11.95 0.20
C PHE A 127 -22.52 -11.64 0.93
N THR A 128 -21.66 -12.66 0.99
CA THR A 128 -20.22 -12.48 1.18
C THR A 128 -19.63 -12.11 -0.18
N ALA A 129 -19.48 -10.81 -0.43
CA ALA A 129 -18.89 -10.30 -1.65
C ALA A 129 -17.35 -10.34 -1.57
N ASN A 130 -16.72 -10.79 -2.65
CA ASN A 130 -15.27 -10.82 -2.77
C ASN A 130 -14.79 -9.55 -3.51
N ALA A 131 -14.09 -8.68 -2.79
CA ALA A 131 -13.39 -7.52 -3.32
C ALA A 131 -11.97 -7.93 -3.76
N GLN A 132 -11.69 -7.83 -5.06
CA GLN A 132 -10.38 -8.18 -5.61
C GLN A 132 -9.29 -7.19 -5.15
N THR A 133 -8.03 -7.60 -5.21
CA THR A 133 -6.91 -6.71 -4.85
C THR A 133 -6.62 -5.69 -5.95
N PRO A 134 -6.11 -4.49 -5.61
CA PRO A 134 -5.91 -3.99 -4.25
C PRO A 134 -7.24 -3.54 -3.62
N THR A 135 -7.37 -3.78 -2.32
CA THR A 135 -8.52 -3.43 -1.49
C THR A 135 -8.40 -1.98 -0.99
N VAL A 136 -8.41 -1.05 -1.95
CA VAL A 136 -8.34 0.41 -1.71
C VAL A 136 -9.61 1.07 -2.24
N THR A 137 -10.12 2.08 -1.55
CA THR A 137 -11.41 2.75 -1.79
C THR A 137 -11.70 3.06 -3.26
N MET A 138 -10.87 3.89 -3.90
CA MET A 138 -11.08 4.32 -5.30
C MET A 138 -11.17 3.15 -6.31
N PRO A 139 -10.24 2.19 -6.36
CA PRO A 139 -10.38 1.01 -7.22
C PRO A 139 -11.67 0.23 -6.99
N ARG A 140 -12.06 0.05 -5.73
CA ARG A 140 -13.23 -0.76 -5.39
C ARG A 140 -14.52 -0.03 -5.74
N MET A 141 -14.58 1.29 -5.58
CA MET A 141 -15.66 2.11 -6.11
C MET A 141 -15.80 1.98 -7.63
N LYS A 142 -14.68 1.96 -8.36
CA LYS A 142 -14.68 1.73 -9.82
C LYS A 142 -15.21 0.33 -10.14
N ALA A 143 -14.78 -0.70 -9.42
CA ALA A 143 -15.27 -2.08 -9.62
C ALA A 143 -16.77 -2.22 -9.34
N LEU A 144 -17.28 -1.59 -8.27
CA LEU A 144 -18.71 -1.56 -7.92
C LEU A 144 -19.58 -0.88 -8.99
N THR A 145 -19.01 0.03 -9.77
CA THR A 145 -19.76 0.90 -10.69
C THR A 145 -19.61 0.55 -12.16
N SER A 146 -18.44 0.08 -12.59
CA SER A 146 -18.17 -0.36 -13.97
C SER A 146 -18.17 -1.88 -14.14
N GLY A 147 -18.03 -2.64 -13.04
CA GLY A 147 -17.90 -4.08 -13.09
C GLY A 147 -16.55 -4.56 -13.65
N VAL A 148 -15.56 -3.68 -13.75
CA VAL A 148 -14.19 -3.98 -14.19
C VAL A 148 -13.27 -4.06 -12.98
N VAL A 149 -12.40 -5.07 -12.93
CA VAL A 149 -11.36 -5.16 -11.89
C VAL A 149 -10.19 -4.26 -12.30
N PRO A 150 -9.88 -3.16 -11.57
CA PRO A 150 -8.79 -2.28 -11.96
C PRO A 150 -7.44 -2.95 -11.79
N SER A 151 -6.52 -2.77 -12.74
CA SER A 151 -5.15 -3.27 -12.60
C SER A 151 -4.38 -2.44 -11.56
N LEU A 152 -3.49 -3.10 -10.82
CA LEU A 152 -2.70 -2.50 -9.74
C LEU A 152 -1.82 -1.31 -10.20
N ILE A 153 -1.38 -1.29 -11.47
CA ILE A 153 -0.55 -0.19 -12.03
C ILE A 153 -1.38 0.93 -12.64
N THR A 154 -2.56 0.63 -13.20
CA THR A 154 -3.55 1.66 -13.56
C THR A 154 -3.82 2.53 -12.33
N LEU A 155 -3.92 1.92 -11.15
CA LEU A 155 -4.13 2.63 -9.89
C LEU A 155 -2.98 3.53 -9.45
N LEU A 156 -1.72 3.13 -9.66
CA LEU A 156 -0.57 4.01 -9.36
C LEU A 156 -0.49 5.21 -10.29
N GLY A 157 -0.80 5.02 -11.58
CA GLY A 157 -0.87 6.13 -12.55
C GLY A 157 -2.02 7.09 -12.22
N ASN A 158 -3.12 6.55 -11.74
CA ASN A 158 -4.34 7.27 -11.44
C ASN A 158 -4.36 7.92 -10.05
N PHE A 159 -3.55 7.43 -9.11
CA PHE A 159 -3.33 8.06 -7.81
C PHE A 159 -2.87 9.53 -7.93
N PHE A 160 -2.28 9.89 -9.08
CA PHE A 160 -1.77 11.23 -9.39
C PHE A 160 -2.53 11.98 -10.50
N ALA A 161 -3.58 11.38 -11.09
CA ALA A 161 -4.35 11.97 -12.19
C ALA A 161 -5.82 12.18 -11.80
N SER A 162 -6.52 13.12 -12.45
CA SER A 162 -7.97 13.25 -12.35
C SER A 162 -8.64 12.10 -13.11
N GLU A 163 -9.00 11.03 -12.44
CA GLU A 163 -9.71 9.90 -13.07
C GLU A 163 -11.17 10.24 -13.33
N ASN A 164 -11.58 10.15 -14.60
CA ASN A 164 -12.98 10.11 -15.01
C ASN A 164 -13.32 8.66 -15.43
N THR A 165 -14.40 8.10 -14.88
CA THR A 165 -14.91 6.79 -15.29
C THR A 165 -16.08 6.98 -16.24
N GLU A 166 -15.82 6.83 -17.54
CA GLU A 166 -16.83 7.12 -18.58
C GLU A 166 -17.91 6.03 -18.68
N ASP A 167 -17.55 4.75 -18.57
CA ASP A 167 -18.48 3.61 -18.68
C ASP A 167 -18.79 3.00 -17.29
N SER A 168 -19.97 3.32 -16.76
CA SER A 168 -20.48 2.81 -15.47
C SER A 168 -22.01 2.86 -15.44
N TRP A 169 -22.62 2.19 -14.47
CA TRP A 169 -24.07 2.31 -14.27
C TRP A 169 -24.48 3.71 -13.79
N VAL A 170 -23.57 4.45 -13.14
CA VAL A 170 -23.80 5.83 -12.66
C VAL A 170 -23.91 6.78 -13.84
N THR A 171 -22.95 6.73 -14.76
CA THR A 171 -22.97 7.54 -15.99
C THR A 171 -24.11 7.12 -16.93
N SER A 172 -24.42 5.82 -17.00
CA SER A 172 -25.60 5.31 -17.73
C SER A 172 -26.92 5.81 -17.14
N ALA A 173 -27.06 5.83 -15.81
CA ALA A 173 -28.23 6.37 -15.12
C ALA A 173 -28.38 7.88 -15.36
N SER A 174 -27.30 8.65 -15.23
CA SER A 174 -27.34 10.10 -15.48
C SER A 174 -27.71 10.41 -16.94
N SER A 175 -27.07 9.74 -17.91
CA SER A 175 -27.33 9.97 -19.34
C SER A 175 -28.72 9.55 -19.82
N THR A 176 -29.36 8.59 -19.13
CA THR A 176 -30.77 8.20 -19.35
C THR A 176 -31.78 9.09 -18.61
N GLY A 177 -31.30 10.14 -17.93
CA GLY A 177 -32.13 11.14 -17.27
C GLY A 177 -32.53 10.81 -15.83
N ARG A 178 -31.95 9.78 -15.21
CA ARG A 178 -32.17 9.51 -13.78
C ARG A 178 -31.52 10.60 -12.93
N ARG A 179 -32.25 11.05 -11.91
CA ARG A 179 -31.82 12.10 -10.99
C ARG A 179 -31.02 11.47 -9.86
N ILE A 180 -29.70 11.66 -9.88
CA ILE A 180 -28.78 11.09 -8.88
C ILE A 180 -28.39 12.15 -7.86
N ALA A 181 -28.63 11.90 -6.58
CA ALA A 181 -28.11 12.69 -5.47
C ALA A 181 -26.97 11.94 -4.78
N PHE A 182 -25.92 12.66 -4.37
CA PHE A 182 -24.72 12.06 -3.77
C PHE A 182 -24.22 12.82 -2.54
N PHE A 183 -23.90 12.09 -1.47
CA PHE A 183 -23.24 12.67 -0.29
C PHE A 183 -22.21 11.67 0.27
N GLY A 184 -20.96 12.07 0.46
CA GLY A 184 -19.90 11.17 0.92
C GLY A 184 -18.52 11.52 0.38
N ASP A 185 -17.63 10.54 0.28
CA ASP A 185 -16.27 10.74 -0.24
C ASP A 185 -16.22 11.50 -1.58
N ASP A 186 -15.48 12.61 -1.61
CA ASP A 186 -15.29 13.46 -2.79
C ASP A 186 -14.69 12.72 -4.02
N THR A 187 -14.13 11.52 -3.82
CA THR A 187 -13.72 10.60 -4.88
C THR A 187 -14.85 10.32 -5.88
N TRP A 188 -16.11 10.22 -5.43
CA TRP A 188 -17.26 10.03 -6.33
C TRP A 188 -17.45 11.18 -7.31
N ILE A 189 -17.27 12.43 -6.86
CA ILE A 189 -17.41 13.64 -7.69
C ILE A 189 -16.30 13.68 -8.73
N ARG A 190 -15.09 13.22 -8.37
CA ARG A 190 -13.95 13.12 -9.28
C ARG A 190 -14.18 12.05 -10.34
N LEU A 191 -14.65 10.86 -9.95
CA LEU A 191 -14.88 9.73 -10.85
C LEU A 191 -16.05 9.92 -11.80
N PHE A 192 -17.12 10.62 -11.37
CA PHE A 192 -18.36 10.80 -12.14
C PHE A 192 -18.72 12.28 -12.29
N PRO A 193 -17.88 13.07 -12.98
CA PRO A 193 -18.16 14.48 -13.18
C PRO A 193 -19.48 14.66 -13.93
N ASN A 194 -20.32 15.59 -13.45
CA ASN A 194 -21.64 15.92 -14.01
C ASN A 194 -22.74 14.85 -13.86
N ALA A 195 -22.50 13.73 -13.16
CA ALA A 195 -23.52 12.71 -12.98
C ALA A 195 -24.59 13.06 -11.92
N PHE A 196 -24.29 14.01 -11.03
CA PHE A 196 -25.11 14.32 -9.86
C PHE A 196 -25.90 15.63 -10.03
N ILE A 197 -27.19 15.60 -9.70
CA ILE A 197 -28.05 16.80 -9.66
C ILE A 197 -27.88 17.60 -8.36
N GLU A 198 -27.44 16.92 -7.31
CA GLU A 198 -27.15 17.45 -5.98
C GLU A 198 -26.01 16.61 -5.42
N ALA A 199 -24.91 17.25 -5.02
CA ALA A 199 -23.75 16.57 -4.49
C ALA A 199 -23.04 17.38 -3.40
N GLU A 200 -22.60 16.71 -2.34
CA GLU A 200 -21.62 17.26 -1.41
C GLU A 200 -20.56 16.22 -1.06
N GLY A 201 -19.31 16.55 -1.35
CA GLY A 201 -18.15 15.71 -1.06
C GLY A 201 -17.55 16.02 0.31
N VAL A 202 -17.10 14.99 1.02
CA VAL A 202 -16.22 15.09 2.18
C VAL A 202 -14.86 14.51 1.83
N THR A 203 -13.80 15.09 2.38
CA THR A 203 -12.44 14.68 2.07
C THR A 203 -12.06 13.42 2.85
N SER A 204 -11.85 12.31 2.15
CA SER A 204 -11.42 10.98 2.66
C SER A 204 -10.03 10.96 3.30
N PHE A 205 -9.30 12.06 3.20
CA PHE A 205 -7.89 12.11 3.52
C PHE A 205 -7.60 12.59 4.96
N PHE A 206 -8.58 13.14 5.69
CA PHE A 206 -8.39 13.57 7.08
C PHE A 206 -8.83 12.49 8.07
N VAL A 207 -8.06 11.40 8.17
CA VAL A 207 -8.40 10.18 8.94
C VAL A 207 -8.64 10.39 10.45
N ASN A 208 -8.18 11.50 11.03
CA ASN A 208 -8.43 11.81 12.44
C ASN A 208 -9.87 12.25 12.72
N ASP A 209 -10.62 12.65 11.69
CA ASP A 209 -12.04 12.98 11.79
C ASP A 209 -12.89 11.79 11.32
N TYR A 210 -13.41 11.03 12.26
CA TYR A 210 -14.33 9.92 12.01
C TYR A 210 -15.77 10.20 12.49
N THR A 211 -16.07 11.46 12.84
CA THR A 211 -17.39 11.85 13.36
C THR A 211 -18.02 12.91 12.48
N GLU A 212 -17.32 14.03 12.25
CA GLU A 212 -17.86 15.12 11.42
C GLU A 212 -17.93 14.71 9.96
N VAL A 213 -17.00 13.87 9.48
CA VAL A 213 -17.06 13.28 8.13
C VAL A 213 -18.39 12.57 7.86
N ASP A 214 -18.89 11.79 8.82
CA ASP A 214 -20.15 11.05 8.68
C ASP A 214 -21.37 11.95 8.99
N ASN A 215 -21.28 12.85 9.99
CA ASN A 215 -22.31 13.85 10.25
C ASN A 215 -22.60 14.69 9.00
N ASN A 216 -21.55 15.01 8.25
CA ASN A 216 -21.65 15.76 7.02
C ASN A 216 -22.43 15.00 5.94
N VAL A 217 -22.37 13.67 5.92
CA VAL A 217 -23.25 12.87 5.05
C VAL A 217 -24.66 12.80 5.62
N THR A 218 -24.79 12.48 6.91
CA THR A 218 -26.08 12.23 7.58
C THR A 218 -27.00 13.45 7.64
N ARG A 219 -26.46 14.67 7.74
CA ARG A 219 -27.25 15.91 7.86
C ARG A 219 -28.16 16.17 6.65
N HIS A 220 -27.85 15.59 5.49
CA HIS A 220 -28.65 15.71 4.27
C HIS A 220 -29.85 14.79 4.24
N LEU A 221 -29.85 13.69 5.02
CA LEU A 221 -30.87 12.65 4.94
C LEU A 221 -32.28 13.17 5.26
N ASP A 222 -32.43 14.07 6.23
CA ASP A 222 -33.74 14.64 6.57
C ASP A 222 -34.38 15.36 5.39
N ILE A 223 -33.59 16.08 4.61
CA ILE A 223 -34.11 16.87 3.50
C ILE A 223 -34.33 15.95 2.28
N VAL A 224 -33.34 15.13 1.95
CA VAL A 224 -33.31 14.34 0.71
C VAL A 224 -34.35 13.22 0.76
N LEU A 225 -34.43 12.45 1.85
CA LEU A 225 -35.39 11.35 1.96
C LEU A 225 -36.86 11.82 1.95
N ASN A 226 -37.11 13.09 2.26
CA ASN A 226 -38.43 13.71 2.24
C ASN A 226 -38.81 14.37 0.90
N LYS A 227 -37.86 14.50 -0.05
CA LYS A 227 -38.12 15.11 -1.36
C LYS A 227 -38.37 14.04 -2.44
N PRO A 228 -39.22 14.33 -3.45
CA PRO A 228 -39.39 13.48 -4.63
C PRO A 228 -38.37 13.77 -5.75
N THR A 229 -37.28 14.46 -5.45
CA THR A 229 -36.36 15.05 -6.43
C THR A 229 -35.28 14.10 -6.94
N TRP A 230 -35.17 12.89 -6.40
CA TRP A 230 -34.15 11.91 -6.73
C TRP A 230 -34.76 10.55 -7.08
N ASP A 231 -34.08 9.83 -7.97
CA ASP A 231 -34.37 8.45 -8.35
C ASP A 231 -33.30 7.50 -7.79
N VAL A 232 -32.07 8.01 -7.68
CA VAL A 232 -30.93 7.32 -7.08
C VAL A 232 -30.30 8.20 -6.00
N LEU A 233 -30.05 7.63 -4.82
CA LEU A 233 -29.31 8.27 -3.74
C LEU A 233 -28.07 7.44 -3.43
N ILE A 234 -26.89 8.05 -3.53
CA ILE A 234 -25.61 7.42 -3.19
C ILE A 234 -25.07 8.07 -1.93
N LEU A 235 -24.75 7.25 -0.93
CA LEU A 235 -24.18 7.67 0.35
C LEU A 235 -22.89 6.91 0.59
N HIS A 236 -21.80 7.60 0.91
CA HIS A 236 -20.52 6.94 1.22
C HIS A 236 -19.98 7.43 2.57
N TYR A 237 -19.95 6.53 3.56
CA TYR A 237 -19.53 6.81 4.93
C TYR A 237 -18.09 6.34 5.16
N LEU A 238 -17.25 7.22 5.70
CA LEU A 238 -15.79 7.05 5.85
C LEU A 238 -15.36 6.79 7.29
N GLY A 239 -16.21 7.12 8.27
CA GLY A 239 -15.80 7.12 9.68
C GLY A 239 -15.35 5.76 10.22
N LEU A 240 -15.84 4.65 9.65
CA LEU A 240 -15.41 3.31 10.04
C LEU A 240 -13.94 3.05 9.65
N ASP A 241 -13.56 3.33 8.41
CA ASP A 241 -12.17 3.24 7.92
C ASP A 241 -11.23 4.20 8.67
N HIS A 242 -11.67 5.44 8.89
CA HIS A 242 -10.91 6.44 9.65
C HIS A 242 -10.61 6.00 11.09
N ILE A 243 -11.55 5.32 11.77
CA ILE A 243 -11.30 4.69 13.08
C ILE A 243 -10.28 3.56 12.95
N GLY A 244 -10.38 2.75 11.90
CA GLY A 244 -9.41 1.71 11.57
C GLY A 244 -7.98 2.27 11.53
N HIS A 245 -7.71 3.23 10.65
CA HIS A 245 -6.37 3.83 10.50
C HIS A 245 -5.87 4.52 11.78
N SER A 246 -6.76 5.21 12.48
CA SER A 246 -6.41 6.05 13.63
C SER A 246 -6.23 5.26 14.94
N LEU A 247 -7.09 4.27 15.19
CA LEU A 247 -7.21 3.57 16.46
C LEU A 247 -7.04 2.04 16.37
N GLY A 248 -6.94 1.48 15.16
CA GLY A 248 -6.82 0.05 14.87
C GLY A 248 -8.16 -0.63 14.58
N GLY A 249 -8.11 -1.71 13.77
CA GLY A 249 -9.25 -2.49 13.29
C GLY A 249 -9.95 -3.39 14.32
N GLU A 250 -9.53 -3.30 15.58
CA GLU A 250 -10.18 -3.95 16.74
C GLU A 250 -10.60 -2.94 17.82
N SER A 251 -10.53 -1.64 17.51
CA SER A 251 -10.88 -0.57 18.43
C SER A 251 -12.34 -0.70 18.91
N PRO A 252 -12.62 -0.56 20.23
CA PRO A 252 -14.00 -0.55 20.75
C PRO A 252 -14.91 0.51 20.11
N GLN A 253 -14.31 1.57 19.54
CA GLN A 253 -14.96 2.65 18.84
C GLN A 253 -15.66 2.15 17.56
N LEU A 254 -15.12 1.10 16.91
CA LEU A 254 -15.73 0.47 15.74
C LEU A 254 -17.13 -0.04 16.07
N LYS A 255 -17.35 -0.66 17.24
CA LYS A 255 -18.68 -1.13 17.64
C LYS A 255 -19.69 0.00 17.78
N LYS A 256 -19.28 1.20 18.20
CA LYS A 256 -20.16 2.37 18.25
C LYS A 256 -20.49 2.84 16.83
N LYS A 257 -19.49 2.90 15.96
CA LYS A 257 -19.66 3.30 14.56
C LYS A 257 -20.52 2.31 13.76
N LEU A 258 -20.39 1.01 14.00
CA LEU A 258 -21.24 -0.01 13.37
C LEU A 258 -22.72 0.12 13.77
N ARG A 259 -23.02 0.50 15.02
CA ARG A 259 -24.40 0.83 15.44
C ARG A 259 -24.94 2.03 14.69
N GLU A 260 -24.13 3.07 14.58
CA GLU A 260 -24.49 4.28 13.84
C GLU A 260 -24.83 3.96 12.38
N MET A 261 -24.02 3.12 11.71
CA MET A 261 -24.30 2.69 10.33
C MET A 261 -25.59 1.85 10.23
N ASP A 262 -25.84 0.97 11.19
CA ASP A 262 -27.07 0.16 11.25
C ASP A 262 -28.33 1.04 11.47
N ASP A 263 -28.24 2.02 12.38
CA ASP A 263 -29.30 2.98 12.65
C ASP A 263 -29.61 3.87 11.42
N ILE A 264 -28.58 4.28 10.68
CA ILE A 264 -28.73 5.02 9.43
C ILE A 264 -29.40 4.16 8.36
N ALA A 265 -28.96 2.92 8.17
CA ALA A 265 -29.57 2.00 7.20
C ALA A 265 -31.06 1.77 7.53
N LYS A 266 -31.39 1.58 8.81
CA LYS A 266 -32.77 1.48 9.29
C LYS A 266 -33.58 2.73 8.97
N ARG A 267 -33.04 3.91 9.28
CA ARG A 267 -33.70 5.20 9.01
C ARG A 267 -33.98 5.40 7.53
N ILE A 268 -33.01 5.11 6.66
CA ILE A 268 -33.19 5.19 5.21
C ILE A 268 -34.33 4.29 4.77
N TYR A 269 -34.30 3.02 5.20
CA TYR A 269 -35.30 2.03 4.82
C TYR A 269 -36.70 2.46 5.28
N ASP A 270 -36.87 2.80 6.56
CA ASP A 270 -38.17 3.19 7.14
C ASP A 270 -38.76 4.45 6.47
N VAL A 271 -37.94 5.47 6.22
CA VAL A 271 -38.40 6.75 5.68
C VAL A 271 -38.66 6.66 4.17
N ALA A 272 -37.75 6.08 3.39
CA ALA A 272 -37.91 6.04 1.94
C ALA A 272 -38.98 5.03 1.49
N SER A 273 -39.06 3.85 2.13
CA SER A 273 -40.04 2.82 1.78
C SER A 273 -41.49 3.23 2.04
N ALA A 274 -41.72 4.12 3.01
CA ALA A 274 -43.03 4.67 3.31
C ALA A 274 -43.59 5.57 2.19
N ARG A 275 -42.75 6.02 1.25
CA ARG A 275 -43.10 7.00 0.20
C ARG A 275 -43.12 6.40 -1.20
N SER A 276 -42.21 5.49 -1.50
CA SER A 276 -42.08 4.85 -2.81
C SER A 276 -41.54 3.43 -2.66
N PRO A 277 -41.76 2.54 -3.65
CA PRO A 277 -40.99 1.30 -3.74
C PRO A 277 -39.49 1.60 -3.66
N LEU A 278 -38.76 0.83 -2.86
CA LEU A 278 -37.38 1.10 -2.50
C LEU A 278 -36.55 -0.17 -2.62
N LEU A 279 -35.40 -0.04 -3.29
CA LEU A 279 -34.26 -0.93 -3.15
C LEU A 279 -33.15 -0.20 -2.37
N LEU A 280 -32.88 -0.66 -1.15
CA LEU A 280 -31.71 -0.24 -0.38
C LEU A 280 -30.61 -1.28 -0.56
N VAL A 281 -29.47 -0.84 -1.08
CA VAL A 281 -28.25 -1.63 -1.18
C VAL A 281 -27.25 -1.11 -0.15
N VAL A 282 -26.79 -1.98 0.75
CA VAL A 282 -25.73 -1.66 1.72
C VAL A 282 -24.52 -2.53 1.42
N VAL A 283 -23.36 -1.91 1.16
CA VAL A 283 -22.19 -2.63 0.67
C VAL A 283 -20.89 -2.08 1.26
N GLY A 284 -19.92 -2.97 1.52
CA GLY A 284 -18.54 -2.59 1.78
C GLY A 284 -17.73 -2.50 0.48
N ASP A 285 -16.88 -1.49 0.36
CA ASP A 285 -15.94 -1.35 -0.75
C ASP A 285 -14.68 -2.22 -0.55
N HIS A 286 -14.16 -2.29 0.68
CA HIS A 286 -13.18 -3.24 1.15
C HIS A 286 -13.39 -3.54 2.63
N GLY A 287 -12.58 -4.43 3.19
CA GLY A 287 -12.46 -4.65 4.62
C GLY A 287 -11.20 -4.01 5.20
N MET A 288 -10.79 -4.46 6.39
CA MET A 288 -9.56 -4.01 7.06
C MET A 288 -8.97 -5.11 7.94
N THR A 289 -7.65 -5.06 8.09
CA THR A 289 -6.88 -5.88 9.04
C THR A 289 -7.17 -5.50 10.50
N SER A 290 -6.79 -6.35 11.47
CA SER A 290 -6.87 -6.02 12.91
C SER A 290 -6.06 -4.78 13.28
N GLY A 291 -4.97 -4.50 12.56
CA GLY A 291 -4.17 -3.28 12.69
C GLY A 291 -4.85 -2.03 12.14
N GLY A 292 -6.00 -2.16 11.45
CA GLY A 292 -6.74 -1.04 10.87
C GLY A 292 -6.19 -0.56 9.54
N SER A 293 -5.40 -1.38 8.85
CA SER A 293 -4.92 -1.12 7.49
C SER A 293 -5.64 -1.98 6.45
N HIS A 294 -5.55 -1.61 5.18
CA HIS A 294 -6.16 -2.29 4.03
C HIS A 294 -5.27 -2.12 2.77
N GLY A 295 -5.69 -2.67 1.63
CA GLY A 295 -4.95 -2.66 0.35
C GLY A 295 -4.32 -4.01 -0.01
N GLY A 296 -4.27 -4.95 0.94
CA GLY A 296 -3.82 -6.33 0.76
C GLY A 296 -4.92 -7.31 0.36
N GLY A 297 -4.58 -8.60 0.35
CA GLY A 297 -5.48 -9.68 -0.07
C GLY A 297 -5.86 -10.66 1.05
N SER A 298 -5.91 -10.20 2.31
CA SER A 298 -6.43 -11.06 3.39
C SER A 298 -7.94 -11.22 3.33
N ASP A 299 -8.48 -12.27 3.93
CA ASP A 299 -9.94 -12.45 4.02
C ASP A 299 -10.61 -11.28 4.75
N ALA A 300 -9.95 -10.73 5.76
CA ALA A 300 -10.43 -9.56 6.49
C ALA A 300 -10.49 -8.28 5.63
N GLU A 301 -9.72 -8.20 4.54
CA GLU A 301 -9.70 -7.08 3.59
C GLU A 301 -10.59 -7.34 2.37
N THR A 302 -10.71 -8.60 1.93
CA THR A 302 -11.36 -8.97 0.66
C THR A 302 -12.81 -9.42 0.82
N LYS A 303 -13.21 -9.95 1.99
CA LYS A 303 -14.60 -10.39 2.24
C LYS A 303 -15.40 -9.25 2.86
N VAL A 304 -16.34 -8.70 2.09
CA VAL A 304 -17.18 -7.56 2.47
C VAL A 304 -18.66 -7.89 2.33
N PRO A 305 -19.55 -7.33 3.18
CA PRO A 305 -20.98 -7.54 3.04
C PRO A 305 -21.54 -6.81 1.82
N MET A 306 -22.49 -7.45 1.15
CA MET A 306 -23.34 -6.85 0.14
C MET A 306 -24.79 -7.28 0.39
N LEU A 307 -25.64 -6.33 0.78
CA LEU A 307 -27.03 -6.59 1.18
C LEU A 307 -28.00 -5.84 0.28
N PHE A 308 -29.10 -6.48 -0.06
CA PHE A 308 -30.22 -5.92 -0.82
C PHE A 308 -31.49 -6.01 0.00
N LEU A 309 -32.13 -4.87 0.26
CA LEU A 309 -33.41 -4.77 0.98
C LEU A 309 -34.45 -4.15 0.06
N HIS A 310 -35.56 -4.85 -0.17
CA HIS A 310 -36.62 -4.37 -1.07
C HIS A 310 -37.96 -4.20 -0.36
N SER A 311 -38.57 -3.00 -0.42
CA SER A 311 -39.74 -2.66 0.39
C SER A 311 -41.06 -3.34 0.00
N LYS A 312 -41.14 -3.87 -1.23
CA LYS A 312 -42.33 -4.57 -1.76
C LYS A 312 -42.07 -6.04 -2.10
N ALA A 313 -40.90 -6.58 -1.75
CA ALA A 313 -40.58 -7.97 -2.06
C ALA A 313 -41.45 -8.90 -1.21
N LYS A 314 -42.03 -9.93 -1.85
CA LYS A 314 -42.74 -10.99 -1.14
C LYS A 314 -41.73 -12.03 -0.69
N ILE A 315 -41.57 -12.18 0.61
CA ILE A 315 -40.60 -13.10 1.21
C ILE A 315 -41.17 -14.53 1.15
N ILE A 316 -40.40 -15.46 0.57
CA ILE A 316 -40.71 -16.90 0.55
C ILE A 316 -40.05 -17.59 1.75
N GLN A 317 -38.81 -17.22 2.07
CA GLN A 317 -38.06 -17.78 3.20
C GLN A 317 -37.03 -16.80 3.75
N GLY A 318 -36.66 -16.99 5.01
CA GLY A 318 -35.61 -16.23 5.69
C GLY A 318 -34.19 -16.63 5.26
N GLY A 319 -33.21 -15.78 5.57
CA GLY A 319 -31.79 -16.04 5.34
C GLY A 319 -31.07 -16.63 6.56
N ASN A 320 -29.80 -17.02 6.37
CA ASN A 320 -28.90 -17.49 7.42
C ASN A 320 -27.61 -16.67 7.42
N ILE A 321 -27.30 -16.00 8.54
CA ILE A 321 -26.10 -15.16 8.71
C ILE A 321 -24.81 -15.99 8.70
N GLU A 322 -24.83 -17.24 9.18
CA GLU A 322 -23.63 -18.09 9.25
C GLU A 322 -23.26 -18.72 7.90
N GLY A 323 -24.18 -18.69 6.92
CA GLY A 323 -24.05 -19.36 5.63
C GLY A 323 -24.48 -18.47 4.46
N LEU A 324 -23.99 -17.23 4.43
CA LEU A 324 -24.31 -16.29 3.36
C LEU A 324 -23.84 -16.80 1.99
N MET A 325 -24.62 -16.48 0.95
CA MET A 325 -24.25 -16.77 -0.43
C MET A 325 -23.01 -15.97 -0.83
N THR A 326 -22.22 -16.48 -1.77
CA THR A 326 -21.03 -15.76 -2.29
C THR A 326 -21.37 -14.94 -3.53
N ALA A 327 -20.78 -13.75 -3.64
CA ALA A 327 -20.82 -12.92 -4.85
C ALA A 327 -19.42 -12.37 -5.14
N GLU A 328 -19.19 -11.89 -6.37
CA GLU A 328 -18.03 -11.03 -6.65
C GLU A 328 -18.51 -9.57 -6.56
N GLN A 329 -17.67 -8.66 -6.06
CA GLN A 329 -18.08 -7.26 -5.90
C GLN A 329 -18.53 -6.61 -7.22
N VAL A 330 -17.92 -7.00 -8.35
CA VAL A 330 -18.26 -6.57 -9.70
C VAL A 330 -19.67 -6.97 -10.15
N ASP A 331 -20.30 -7.96 -9.50
CA ASP A 331 -21.68 -8.39 -9.82
C ASP A 331 -22.71 -7.27 -9.59
N LEU A 332 -22.41 -6.33 -8.70
CA LEU A 332 -23.29 -5.18 -8.45
C LEU A 332 -23.50 -4.36 -9.73
N ALA A 333 -22.45 -4.18 -10.53
CA ALA A 333 -22.49 -3.43 -11.77
C ALA A 333 -23.28 -4.12 -12.89
N SER A 334 -23.59 -5.42 -12.73
CA SER A 334 -24.51 -6.17 -13.62
C SER A 334 -25.89 -6.40 -13.00
N THR A 335 -26.07 -6.04 -11.73
CA THR A 335 -27.32 -6.22 -10.98
C THR A 335 -28.12 -4.91 -10.90
N LEU A 336 -27.49 -3.80 -10.49
CA LEU A 336 -28.14 -2.49 -10.38
C LEU A 336 -28.73 -1.95 -11.68
N PRO A 337 -28.09 -2.10 -12.86
CA PRO A 337 -28.66 -1.60 -14.11
C PRO A 337 -30.07 -2.11 -14.42
N PHE A 338 -30.39 -3.33 -13.97
CA PHE A 338 -31.71 -3.92 -14.17
C PHE A 338 -32.81 -3.14 -13.43
N PHE A 339 -32.58 -2.78 -12.16
CA PHE A 339 -33.52 -1.97 -11.37
C PHE A 339 -33.62 -0.52 -11.83
N LEU A 340 -32.55 0.00 -12.45
CA LEU A 340 -32.49 1.37 -12.96
C LEU A 340 -33.03 1.49 -14.39
N HIS A 341 -33.31 0.37 -15.06
CA HIS A 341 -33.64 0.28 -16.47
C HIS A 341 -32.58 0.95 -17.37
N VAL A 342 -31.31 0.66 -17.10
CA VAL A 342 -30.17 1.17 -17.87
C VAL A 342 -29.30 0.01 -18.40
N PRO A 343 -28.45 0.25 -19.41
CA PRO A 343 -27.54 -0.78 -19.92
C PRO A 343 -26.53 -1.23 -18.85
N ILE A 344 -26.12 -2.50 -18.92
CA ILE A 344 -24.96 -3.00 -18.18
C ILE A 344 -23.71 -2.32 -18.78
N PRO A 345 -22.77 -1.80 -17.95
CA PRO A 345 -21.53 -1.21 -18.45
C PRO A 345 -20.81 -2.17 -19.39
N SER A 346 -20.31 -1.67 -20.51
CA SER A 346 -19.83 -2.50 -21.62
C SER A 346 -18.66 -3.41 -21.23
N GLY A 347 -17.80 -2.94 -20.34
CA GLY A 347 -16.66 -3.68 -19.79
C GLY A 347 -16.99 -4.56 -18.57
N SER A 348 -18.22 -4.53 -18.05
CA SER A 348 -18.57 -5.27 -16.82
C SER A 348 -18.40 -6.77 -17.00
N ILE A 349 -17.65 -7.41 -16.11
CA ILE A 349 -17.54 -8.86 -16.03
C ILE A 349 -18.44 -9.44 -14.92
N GLY A 350 -19.30 -8.61 -14.33
CA GLY A 350 -20.25 -9.02 -13.30
C GLY A 350 -21.34 -9.96 -13.82
N LEU A 351 -21.81 -10.87 -12.97
CA LEU A 351 -23.02 -11.67 -13.21
C LEU A 351 -24.18 -11.08 -12.41
N THR A 352 -25.39 -11.07 -12.98
CA THR A 352 -26.58 -10.62 -12.24
C THR A 352 -26.87 -11.51 -11.03
N LEU A 353 -27.25 -10.89 -9.90
CA LEU A 353 -27.61 -11.60 -8.65
C LEU A 353 -29.09 -11.94 -8.53
N LEU A 354 -29.93 -11.55 -9.51
CA LEU A 354 -31.38 -11.80 -9.46
C LEU A 354 -31.76 -13.30 -9.36
N PRO A 355 -31.08 -14.25 -10.03
CA PRO A 355 -31.34 -15.67 -9.82
C PRO A 355 -31.16 -16.12 -8.37
N GLN A 356 -30.18 -15.56 -7.67
CA GLN A 356 -29.94 -15.81 -6.25
C GLN A 356 -31.02 -15.16 -5.39
N PHE A 357 -31.57 -14.01 -5.80
CA PHE A 357 -32.64 -13.35 -5.08
C PHE A 357 -33.92 -14.22 -5.02
N ALA A 358 -34.18 -14.99 -6.08
CA ALA A 358 -35.31 -15.92 -6.16
C ALA A 358 -35.28 -17.03 -5.11
N SER A 359 -34.17 -17.21 -4.37
CA SER A 359 -34.11 -18.12 -3.24
C SER A 359 -34.91 -17.60 -2.03
N GLN A 360 -35.02 -16.29 -1.83
CA GLN A 360 -35.68 -15.69 -0.64
C GLN A 360 -36.88 -14.84 -1.01
N TRP A 361 -36.90 -14.25 -2.22
CA TRP A 361 -38.00 -13.42 -2.71
C TRP A 361 -38.78 -14.12 -3.81
N GLN A 362 -40.09 -13.89 -3.84
CA GLN A 362 -40.93 -14.30 -4.96
C GLN A 362 -40.71 -13.37 -6.15
N ILE A 363 -40.03 -13.88 -7.15
CA ILE A 363 -39.72 -13.21 -8.42
C ILE A 363 -40.47 -13.93 -9.53
N SER A 364 -41.16 -13.18 -10.40
CA SER A 364 -41.80 -13.76 -11.58
C SER A 364 -40.75 -14.40 -12.51
N ASP A 365 -41.15 -15.46 -13.20
CA ASP A 365 -40.31 -16.11 -14.21
C ASP A 365 -39.98 -15.14 -15.35
N SER A 366 -40.87 -14.19 -15.67
CA SER A 366 -40.61 -13.11 -16.64
C SER A 366 -39.44 -12.20 -16.20
N THR A 367 -39.49 -11.64 -14.98
CA THR A 367 -38.41 -10.81 -14.43
C THR A 367 -37.08 -11.56 -14.40
N LEU A 368 -37.12 -12.82 -13.95
CA LEU A 368 -35.95 -13.66 -13.85
C LEU A 368 -35.35 -14.02 -15.22
N PHE A 369 -36.19 -14.34 -16.21
CA PHE A 369 -35.76 -14.58 -17.58
C PHE A 369 -35.05 -13.36 -18.15
N SER A 370 -35.67 -12.19 -18.08
CA SER A 370 -35.12 -10.95 -18.64
C SER A 370 -33.75 -10.62 -18.04
N ALA A 371 -33.62 -10.68 -16.72
CA ALA A 371 -32.35 -10.41 -16.05
C ALA A 371 -31.25 -11.43 -16.39
N ALA A 372 -31.57 -12.72 -16.30
CA ALA A 372 -30.60 -13.80 -16.56
C ALA A 372 -30.18 -13.81 -18.03
N PHE A 373 -31.11 -13.56 -18.96
CA PHE A 373 -30.84 -13.51 -20.39
C PHE A 373 -29.97 -12.30 -20.74
N GLN A 374 -30.31 -11.10 -20.26
CA GLN A 374 -29.48 -9.89 -20.46
C GLN A 374 -28.06 -10.10 -19.92
N SER A 375 -27.92 -10.66 -18.72
CA SER A 375 -26.62 -10.97 -18.12
C SER A 375 -25.84 -12.00 -18.93
N ALA A 376 -26.50 -13.05 -19.46
CA ALA A 376 -25.85 -14.07 -20.27
C ALA A 376 -25.34 -13.50 -21.60
N VAL A 377 -26.18 -12.76 -22.33
CA VAL A 377 -25.82 -12.06 -23.58
C VAL A 377 -24.67 -11.08 -23.36
N HIS A 378 -24.68 -10.37 -22.24
CA HIS A 378 -23.58 -9.47 -21.90
C HIS A 378 -22.29 -10.25 -21.60
N PHE A 379 -22.37 -11.26 -20.74
CA PHE A 379 -21.21 -12.05 -20.33
C PHE A 379 -20.60 -12.87 -21.48
N SER A 380 -21.39 -13.26 -22.49
CA SER A 380 -20.89 -13.97 -23.67
C SER A 380 -19.90 -13.16 -24.50
N ARG A 381 -19.80 -11.84 -24.30
CA ARG A 381 -18.79 -10.98 -24.94
C ARG A 381 -17.36 -11.32 -24.48
N PHE A 382 -17.21 -11.94 -23.31
CA PHE A 382 -15.92 -12.28 -22.70
C PHE A 382 -15.54 -13.75 -22.85
N THR A 383 -16.41 -14.56 -23.42
CA THR A 383 -16.22 -16.01 -23.58
C THR A 383 -16.35 -16.37 -25.06
N ASP A 384 -15.53 -17.27 -25.58
CA ASP A 384 -15.60 -17.76 -26.99
C ASP A 384 -16.88 -18.59 -27.30
N GLY A 385 -17.92 -18.48 -26.48
CA GLY A 385 -19.12 -19.30 -26.50
C GLY A 385 -20.13 -18.88 -27.56
N THR A 386 -20.31 -19.74 -28.56
CA THR A 386 -21.34 -19.69 -29.60
C THR A 386 -22.75 -20.03 -29.11
N SER A 387 -22.95 -20.34 -27.82
CA SER A 387 -24.19 -20.98 -27.32
C SER A 387 -25.34 -20.03 -27.00
N ILE A 388 -25.10 -18.73 -26.79
CA ILE A 388 -26.18 -17.76 -26.47
C ILE A 388 -26.84 -17.19 -27.73
N VAL A 389 -26.19 -17.34 -28.89
CA VAL A 389 -26.75 -17.00 -30.21
C VAL A 389 -27.82 -18.02 -30.65
N ALA A 390 -27.88 -19.20 -30.02
CA ALA A 390 -28.87 -20.23 -30.37
C ALA A 390 -30.31 -19.92 -29.90
N LEU A 391 -30.52 -18.90 -29.06
CA LEU A 391 -31.86 -18.52 -28.57
C LEU A 391 -32.58 -17.53 -29.50
N SER A 392 -31.85 -16.71 -30.26
CA SER A 392 -32.43 -15.77 -31.22
C SER A 392 -32.96 -16.45 -32.49
N ASP A 393 -32.45 -17.64 -32.80
CA ASP A 393 -32.72 -18.35 -34.06
C ASP A 393 -33.83 -19.42 -33.94
N VAL A 394 -34.49 -19.54 -32.78
CA VAL A 394 -35.52 -20.56 -32.55
C VAL A 394 -36.90 -20.11 -33.04
N HIS A 395 -37.51 -20.93 -33.91
CA HIS A 395 -38.89 -20.77 -34.40
C HIS A 395 -39.94 -20.77 -33.25
N GLY A 396 -41.06 -20.09 -33.50
CA GLY A 396 -42.03 -19.64 -32.49
C GLY A 396 -42.60 -20.71 -31.55
N ASP A 397 -42.76 -21.96 -32.00
CA ASP A 397 -43.41 -23.01 -31.20
C ASP A 397 -42.50 -23.61 -30.11
N GLU A 398 -41.17 -23.62 -30.30
CA GLU A 398 -40.20 -24.09 -29.29
C GLU A 398 -39.66 -22.96 -28.40
N ARG A 399 -39.79 -21.72 -28.84
CA ARG A 399 -39.23 -20.53 -28.18
C ARG A 399 -39.61 -20.42 -26.70
N CYS A 400 -40.90 -20.57 -26.37
CA CYS A 400 -41.36 -20.46 -24.99
C CYS A 400 -41.00 -21.67 -24.12
N LYS A 401 -40.85 -22.86 -24.71
CA LYS A 401 -40.35 -24.05 -24.01
C LYS A 401 -38.89 -23.86 -23.62
N ILE A 402 -38.08 -23.32 -24.52
CA ILE A 402 -36.66 -23.02 -24.26
C ILE A 402 -36.52 -21.88 -23.24
N ALA A 403 -37.33 -20.82 -23.35
CA ALA A 403 -37.31 -19.73 -22.37
C ALA A 403 -37.61 -20.23 -20.94
N LYS A 404 -38.64 -21.05 -20.76
CA LYS A 404 -38.95 -21.68 -19.45
C LYS A 404 -37.85 -22.62 -18.97
N THR A 405 -37.24 -23.38 -19.88
CA THR A 405 -36.09 -24.24 -19.55
C THR A 405 -34.87 -23.43 -19.13
N PHE A 406 -34.62 -22.28 -19.78
CA PHE A 406 -33.55 -21.36 -19.42
C PHE A 406 -33.75 -20.77 -18.03
N VAL A 407 -34.97 -20.37 -17.65
CA VAL A 407 -35.28 -19.94 -16.28
C VAL A 407 -34.98 -21.04 -15.26
N ALA A 408 -35.43 -22.27 -15.54
CA ALA A 408 -35.15 -23.41 -14.66
C ALA A 408 -33.65 -23.69 -14.54
N HIS A 409 -32.90 -23.56 -15.64
CA HIS A 409 -31.45 -23.68 -15.64
C HIS A 409 -30.77 -22.55 -14.85
N ALA A 410 -31.19 -21.30 -15.04
CA ALA A 410 -30.65 -20.13 -14.33
C ALA A 410 -30.89 -20.19 -12.81
N ARG A 411 -31.98 -20.81 -12.36
CA ARG A 411 -32.23 -21.13 -10.93
C ARG A 411 -31.37 -22.28 -10.41
N GLY A 412 -30.85 -23.11 -11.31
CA GLY A 412 -30.10 -24.32 -10.97
C GLY A 412 -28.75 -23.98 -10.34
N ARG A 413 -28.47 -24.59 -9.18
CA ARG A 413 -27.18 -24.46 -8.48
C ARG A 413 -25.98 -24.78 -9.38
N LEU A 414 -26.10 -25.81 -10.23
CA LEU A 414 -25.05 -26.20 -11.17
C LEU A 414 -24.72 -25.08 -12.17
N ALA A 415 -25.73 -24.44 -12.75
CA ALA A 415 -25.53 -23.35 -13.71
C ALA A 415 -24.86 -22.14 -13.04
N MET A 416 -25.28 -21.79 -11.82
CA MET A 416 -24.66 -20.73 -11.03
C MET A 416 -23.17 -21.01 -10.76
N GLU A 417 -22.83 -22.25 -10.39
CA GLU A 417 -21.45 -22.67 -10.15
C GLU A 417 -20.59 -22.65 -11.42
N GLU A 418 -21.14 -23.07 -12.57
CA GLU A 418 -20.44 -23.01 -13.85
C GLU A 418 -20.20 -21.57 -14.31
N ASN A 419 -21.22 -20.70 -14.23
CA ASN A 419 -21.07 -19.29 -14.56
C ASN A 419 -20.04 -18.61 -13.65
N ARG A 420 -20.05 -18.93 -12.34
CA ARG A 420 -19.08 -18.40 -11.39
C ARG A 420 -17.65 -18.84 -11.73
N LYS A 421 -17.44 -20.11 -12.09
CA LYS A 421 -16.13 -20.62 -12.55
C LYS A 421 -15.67 -19.92 -13.82
N ALA A 422 -16.58 -19.67 -14.76
CA ALA A 422 -16.26 -18.93 -15.99
C ALA A 422 -15.85 -17.49 -15.69
N GLN A 423 -16.60 -16.80 -14.83
CA GLN A 423 -16.28 -15.44 -14.38
C GLN A 423 -14.92 -15.38 -13.67
N GLN A 424 -14.62 -16.32 -12.78
CA GLN A 424 -13.33 -16.36 -12.09
C GLN A 424 -12.15 -16.51 -13.08
N LYS A 425 -12.31 -17.28 -14.17
CA LYS A 425 -11.30 -17.36 -15.22
C LYS A 425 -11.10 -16.03 -15.96
N VAL A 426 -12.17 -15.28 -16.20
CA VAL A 426 -12.09 -13.94 -16.82
C VAL A 426 -11.46 -12.92 -15.88
N ILE A 427 -11.81 -12.94 -14.59
CA ILE A 427 -11.16 -12.10 -13.57
C ILE A 427 -9.65 -12.38 -13.55
N GLN A 428 -9.27 -13.66 -13.47
CA GLN A 428 -7.86 -14.07 -13.44
C GLN A 428 -7.10 -13.68 -14.72
N SER A 429 -7.74 -13.72 -15.89
CA SER A 429 -7.09 -13.35 -17.15
C SER A 429 -6.85 -11.84 -17.28
N GLN A 430 -7.75 -11.01 -16.72
CA GLN A 430 -7.54 -9.55 -16.64
C GLN A 430 -6.42 -9.19 -15.67
N GLU A 431 -6.23 -9.98 -14.61
CA GLU A 431 -5.15 -9.75 -13.67
C GLU A 431 -3.76 -10.15 -14.26
N GLN A 432 -3.67 -11.14 -15.17
CA GLN A 432 -2.43 -11.66 -15.79
C GLN A 432 -1.74 -10.75 -16.84
N ALA A 433 -1.61 -9.44 -16.60
CA ALA A 433 -1.06 -8.45 -17.53
C ALA A 433 0.48 -8.51 -17.76
N LEU A 434 1.11 -9.68 -17.64
CA LEU A 434 2.54 -9.84 -17.93
C LEU A 434 2.79 -10.14 -19.42
N ARG A 435 2.98 -9.10 -20.24
CA ARG A 435 3.24 -9.21 -21.69
C ARG A 435 4.74 -9.14 -22.06
N TRP A 436 5.04 -9.18 -23.37
CA TRP A 436 6.40 -9.09 -23.91
C TRP A 436 7.28 -7.95 -23.32
N PRO A 437 6.76 -6.76 -22.91
CA PRO A 437 7.59 -5.70 -22.34
C PRO A 437 8.29 -6.09 -21.03
N ILE A 438 7.73 -7.02 -20.24
CA ILE A 438 8.36 -7.46 -19.00
C ILE A 438 9.64 -8.27 -19.27
N PHE A 439 9.67 -9.08 -20.34
CA PHE A 439 10.89 -9.81 -20.70
C PHE A 439 12.01 -8.86 -21.15
N VAL A 440 11.65 -7.77 -21.83
CA VAL A 440 12.59 -6.70 -22.18
C VAL A 440 13.07 -5.97 -20.92
N SER A 441 12.17 -5.69 -19.97
CA SER A 441 12.54 -5.12 -18.67
C SER A 441 13.53 -6.01 -17.91
N LEU A 442 13.29 -7.33 -17.85
CA LEU A 442 14.20 -8.29 -17.22
C LEU A 442 15.61 -8.23 -17.84
N ALA A 443 15.71 -8.10 -19.16
CA ALA A 443 16.99 -7.97 -19.85
C ALA A 443 17.73 -6.68 -19.42
N PHE A 444 17.02 -5.55 -19.32
CA PHE A 444 17.60 -4.29 -18.83
C PHE A 444 18.00 -4.34 -17.35
N ILE A 445 17.23 -5.02 -16.50
CA ILE A 445 17.56 -5.21 -15.08
C ILE A 445 18.82 -6.07 -14.94
N ALA A 446 18.92 -7.17 -15.71
CA ALA A 446 20.09 -8.02 -15.74
C ALA A 446 21.33 -7.27 -16.23
N LEU A 447 21.20 -6.48 -17.30
CA LEU A 447 22.27 -5.61 -17.80
C LEU A 447 22.74 -4.62 -16.72
N SER A 448 21.81 -3.96 -16.05
CA SER A 448 22.12 -3.03 -14.96
C SER A 448 22.87 -3.71 -13.80
N PHE A 449 22.42 -4.90 -13.39
CA PHE A 449 23.10 -5.70 -12.35
C PHE A 449 24.54 -6.05 -12.75
N ILE A 450 24.77 -6.45 -14.00
CA ILE A 450 26.11 -6.77 -14.53
C ILE A 450 27.01 -5.53 -14.53
N LEU A 451 26.46 -4.36 -14.90
CA LEU A 451 27.22 -3.11 -14.94
C LEU A 451 27.60 -2.61 -13.54
N PHE A 452 26.67 -2.66 -12.57
CA PHE A 452 26.99 -2.25 -11.20
C PHE A 452 27.86 -3.25 -10.45
N SER A 453 27.81 -4.53 -10.79
CA SER A 453 28.68 -5.55 -10.18
C SER A 453 30.11 -5.53 -10.69
N GLY A 454 30.36 -4.96 -11.87
CA GLY A 454 31.63 -5.13 -12.59
C GLY A 454 31.91 -6.59 -12.97
N ALA A 455 30.90 -7.48 -12.91
CA ALA A 455 31.07 -8.92 -13.11
C ALA A 455 31.54 -9.33 -14.51
N TYR A 456 31.48 -8.40 -15.48
CA TYR A 456 32.01 -8.61 -16.83
C TYR A 456 33.54 -8.39 -16.92
N GLN A 457 34.16 -7.68 -15.97
CA GLN A 457 35.60 -7.36 -16.00
C GLN A 457 36.49 -8.61 -16.07
N PRO A 458 36.24 -9.71 -15.32
CA PRO A 458 37.05 -10.94 -15.41
C PRO A 458 36.96 -11.63 -16.77
N PHE A 459 35.82 -11.53 -17.45
CA PHE A 459 35.60 -12.10 -18.78
C PHE A 459 36.35 -11.31 -19.86
N ILE A 460 36.49 -9.99 -19.69
CA ILE A 460 37.26 -9.13 -20.61
C ILE A 460 38.77 -9.23 -20.34
N SER A 461 39.17 -9.33 -19.07
CA SER A 461 40.59 -9.31 -18.67
C SER A 461 41.24 -10.69 -18.57
N GLY A 462 40.52 -11.79 -18.85
CA GLY A 462 41.04 -13.16 -18.81
C GLY A 462 41.47 -13.65 -17.43
N GLY A 463 40.97 -13.05 -16.35
CA GLY A 463 41.54 -13.15 -14.99
C GLY A 463 40.59 -13.69 -13.92
N ILE A 464 39.90 -14.80 -14.20
CA ILE A 464 38.94 -15.43 -13.27
C ILE A 464 39.59 -15.77 -11.91
N GLU A 465 40.83 -16.25 -11.90
CA GLU A 465 41.55 -16.61 -10.66
C GLU A 465 41.82 -15.42 -9.73
N SER A 466 42.14 -14.23 -10.28
CA SER A 466 42.39 -13.02 -9.47
C SER A 466 41.10 -12.42 -8.86
N TRP A 467 39.96 -12.69 -9.49
CA TRP A 467 38.64 -12.23 -9.02
C TRP A 467 38.08 -13.14 -7.92
N ILE A 468 38.41 -14.44 -7.97
CA ILE A 468 38.06 -15.42 -6.94
C ILE A 468 38.92 -15.23 -5.68
N THR A 469 40.16 -14.77 -5.81
CA THR A 469 41.17 -14.68 -4.72
C THR A 469 41.32 -13.28 -4.12
N GLY A 470 40.34 -12.39 -4.32
CA GLY A 470 40.39 -10.98 -3.89
C GLY A 470 40.80 -10.76 -2.42
N ASP A 471 41.41 -9.59 -2.17
CA ASP A 471 42.12 -9.19 -0.96
C ASP A 471 41.41 -9.59 0.36
N SER A 472 42.14 -10.31 1.22
CA SER A 472 41.69 -11.05 2.42
C SER A 472 41.05 -10.23 3.56
N SER A 473 40.89 -8.92 3.39
CA SER A 473 40.49 -7.99 4.44
C SER A 473 39.06 -7.44 4.34
N GLU A 474 38.32 -7.77 3.28
CA GLU A 474 36.91 -7.40 3.09
C GLU A 474 36.02 -8.62 2.78
N LEU A 475 34.70 -8.45 2.89
CA LEU A 475 33.72 -9.50 2.61
C LEU A 475 33.90 -9.98 1.16
N PRO A 476 34.36 -11.21 0.90
CA PRO A 476 34.69 -11.60 -0.45
C PRO A 476 33.42 -11.68 -1.29
N LEU A 477 33.50 -11.15 -2.51
CA LEU A 477 32.35 -10.86 -3.36
C LEU A 477 31.45 -12.10 -3.62
N TYR A 478 32.01 -13.31 -3.61
CA TYR A 478 31.25 -14.56 -3.71
C TYR A 478 30.23 -14.76 -2.58
N SER A 479 30.55 -14.32 -1.36
CA SER A 479 29.67 -14.45 -0.20
C SER A 479 28.45 -13.53 -0.32
N VAL A 480 28.62 -12.36 -0.94
CA VAL A 480 27.52 -11.45 -1.30
C VAL A 480 26.59 -12.11 -2.32
N TYR A 481 27.15 -12.73 -3.37
CA TYR A 481 26.35 -13.44 -4.37
C TYR A 481 25.62 -14.66 -3.81
N LEU A 482 26.20 -15.37 -2.84
CA LEU A 482 25.52 -16.48 -2.17
C LEU A 482 24.29 -16.00 -1.40
N VAL A 483 24.42 -14.92 -0.62
CA VAL A 483 23.30 -14.27 0.08
C VAL A 483 22.20 -13.87 -0.91
N PHE A 484 22.60 -13.30 -2.05
CA PHE A 484 21.71 -12.90 -3.13
C PHE A 484 21.01 -14.08 -3.80
N ALA A 485 21.70 -15.19 -4.02
CA ALA A 485 21.12 -16.41 -4.54
C ALA A 485 20.10 -17.03 -3.57
N LEU A 486 20.40 -17.02 -2.27
CA LEU A 486 19.46 -17.48 -1.23
C LEU A 486 18.21 -16.60 -1.17
N TYR A 487 18.36 -15.28 -1.24
CA TYR A 487 17.23 -14.36 -1.34
C TYR A 487 16.40 -14.62 -2.60
N HIS A 488 17.05 -14.77 -3.76
CA HIS A 488 16.35 -15.07 -5.01
C HIS A 488 15.53 -16.36 -4.90
N LEU A 489 16.10 -17.43 -4.32
CA LEU A 489 15.37 -18.68 -4.09
C LEU A 489 14.17 -18.48 -3.15
N SER A 490 14.32 -17.66 -2.10
CA SER A 490 13.22 -17.36 -1.17
C SER A 490 12.04 -16.66 -1.83
N SER A 491 12.28 -15.87 -2.90
CA SER A 491 11.22 -15.15 -3.62
C SER A 491 10.25 -16.05 -4.39
N TYR A 492 10.54 -17.35 -4.52
CA TYR A 492 9.64 -18.33 -5.13
C TYR A 492 8.67 -18.97 -4.11
N SER A 493 8.67 -18.50 -2.86
CA SER A 493 7.71 -18.91 -1.84
C SER A 493 6.92 -17.69 -1.37
N THR A 494 5.60 -17.73 -1.58
CA THR A 494 4.71 -16.62 -1.21
C THR A 494 4.69 -16.36 0.29
N SER A 495 4.76 -17.40 1.13
CA SER A 495 4.89 -17.24 2.58
C SER A 495 6.21 -16.58 3.00
N LEU A 496 7.33 -16.88 2.31
CA LEU A 496 8.62 -16.24 2.56
C LEU A 496 8.67 -14.79 2.10
N ILE A 497 7.89 -14.41 1.08
CA ILE A 497 7.76 -13.02 0.65
C ILE A 497 6.94 -12.21 1.67
N GLU A 498 5.89 -12.79 2.24
CA GLU A 498 5.11 -12.14 3.30
C GLU A 498 5.94 -11.94 4.58
N GLU A 499 6.73 -12.96 4.93
CA GLU A 499 7.60 -12.97 6.12
C GLU A 499 9.06 -12.57 5.77
N GLU A 500 9.26 -11.78 4.70
CA GLU A 500 10.60 -11.40 4.20
C GLU A 500 11.46 -10.74 5.28
N HIS A 501 10.82 -9.99 6.18
CA HIS A 501 11.46 -9.37 7.33
C HIS A 501 12.23 -10.37 8.19
N ASP A 502 11.69 -11.57 8.43
CA ASP A 502 12.35 -12.62 9.21
C ASP A 502 13.61 -13.11 8.49
N ILE A 503 13.60 -13.20 7.16
CA ILE A 503 14.80 -13.54 6.37
C ILE A 503 15.91 -12.55 6.66
N TRP A 504 15.63 -11.24 6.51
CA TRP A 504 16.59 -10.17 6.76
C TRP A 504 17.09 -10.17 8.21
N TYR A 505 16.22 -10.46 9.17
CA TYR A 505 16.57 -10.54 10.58
C TYR A 505 17.50 -11.69 10.91
N TYR A 506 17.33 -12.87 10.31
CA TYR A 506 18.23 -14.00 10.56
C TYR A 506 19.54 -13.89 9.77
N ILE A 507 19.52 -13.30 8.57
CA ILE A 507 20.72 -13.18 7.75
C ILE A 507 21.64 -12.03 8.20
N THR A 508 21.10 -10.98 8.82
CA THR A 508 21.88 -9.86 9.37
C THR A 508 22.94 -10.22 10.40
N PRO A 509 22.64 -10.94 11.49
CA PRO A 509 23.64 -11.31 12.47
C PRO A 509 24.70 -12.22 11.84
N THR A 510 24.34 -13.06 10.87
CA THR A 510 25.27 -13.90 10.12
C THR A 510 26.28 -13.05 9.35
N VAL A 511 25.83 -12.03 8.62
CA VAL A 511 26.69 -11.10 7.88
C VAL A 511 27.60 -10.30 8.82
N ILE A 512 27.08 -9.81 9.94
CA ILE A 512 27.88 -9.06 10.93
C ILE A 512 28.92 -9.96 11.60
N LEU A 513 28.53 -11.18 12.01
CA LEU A 513 29.44 -12.16 12.60
C LEU A 513 30.54 -12.55 11.61
N TYR A 514 30.20 -12.76 10.33
CA TYR A 514 31.19 -13.06 9.31
C TYR A 514 32.23 -11.93 9.15
N GLN A 515 31.81 -10.67 9.19
CA GLN A 515 32.74 -9.52 9.23
C GLN A 515 33.64 -9.54 10.46
N ILE A 516 33.09 -9.87 11.64
CA ILE A 516 33.85 -10.01 12.88
C ILE A 516 34.88 -11.15 12.75
N PHE A 517 34.49 -12.29 12.17
CA PHE A 517 35.38 -13.43 11.93
C PHE A 517 36.51 -13.11 10.96
N ILE A 518 36.25 -12.37 9.88
CA ILE A 518 37.30 -11.88 8.97
C ILE A 518 38.28 -10.98 9.72
N ILE A 519 37.76 -10.02 10.52
CA ILE A 519 38.61 -9.12 11.33
C ILE A 519 39.44 -9.91 12.35
N ALA A 520 38.91 -11.02 12.86
CA ALA A 520 39.58 -11.92 13.78
C ALA A 520 40.51 -12.96 13.10
N GLU A 521 40.72 -12.85 11.79
CA GLU A 521 41.52 -13.79 10.99
C GLU A 521 41.06 -15.25 11.18
N PHE A 522 39.74 -15.45 11.32
CA PHE A 522 39.10 -16.74 11.59
C PHE A 522 39.57 -17.43 12.89
N SER A 523 40.15 -16.69 13.82
CA SER A 523 40.55 -17.20 15.13
C SER A 523 39.32 -17.51 15.99
N THR A 524 39.30 -18.70 16.59
CA THR A 524 38.28 -19.14 17.55
C THR A 524 38.79 -19.15 19.00
N ASN A 525 40.03 -18.73 19.23
CA ASN A 525 40.64 -18.74 20.55
C ASN A 525 40.11 -17.57 21.42
N LEU A 526 39.52 -17.90 22.57
CA LEU A 526 38.88 -16.93 23.46
C LEU A 526 39.84 -15.84 23.97
N GLU A 527 41.10 -16.16 24.26
CA GLU A 527 42.08 -15.17 24.72
C GLU A 527 42.41 -14.14 23.63
N ILE A 528 42.52 -14.61 22.38
CA ILE A 528 42.75 -13.76 21.20
C ILE A 528 41.53 -12.85 21.01
N LEU A 529 40.33 -13.40 21.04
CA LEU A 529 39.08 -12.64 20.88
C LEU A 529 38.89 -11.58 21.97
N LEU A 530 39.18 -11.92 23.24
CA LEU A 530 39.14 -10.98 24.36
C LEU A 530 40.17 -9.86 24.16
N LYS A 531 41.40 -10.20 23.78
CA LYS A 531 42.45 -9.20 23.50
C LYS A 531 42.03 -8.27 22.36
N MET A 532 41.42 -8.80 21.29
CA MET A 532 40.90 -8.01 20.16
C MET A 532 39.73 -7.12 20.55
N PHE A 533 38.87 -7.54 21.49
CA PHE A 533 37.78 -6.71 21.99
C PHE A 533 38.29 -5.40 22.63
N TYR A 534 39.39 -5.48 23.37
CA TYR A 534 40.02 -4.31 23.98
C TYR A 534 40.86 -3.51 22.98
N SER A 535 41.63 -4.17 22.10
CA SER A 535 42.63 -3.52 21.23
C SER A 535 42.11 -3.06 19.87
N ASN A 536 41.11 -3.74 19.29
CA ASN A 536 40.63 -3.49 17.94
C ASN A 536 39.25 -2.83 17.95
N SER A 537 39.19 -1.55 17.58
CA SER A 537 37.93 -0.80 17.54
C SER A 537 36.92 -1.35 16.53
N ARG A 538 37.37 -1.92 15.39
CA ARG A 538 36.46 -2.48 14.38
C ARG A 538 35.75 -3.71 14.93
N PHE A 539 36.49 -4.59 15.59
CA PHE A 539 35.95 -5.79 16.25
C PHE A 539 34.87 -5.41 17.27
N ARG A 540 35.13 -4.45 18.16
CA ARG A 540 34.15 -3.96 19.14
C ARG A 540 32.90 -3.36 18.48
N ASN A 541 33.04 -2.61 17.40
CA ASN A 541 31.90 -2.02 16.69
C ASN A 541 30.97 -3.10 16.08
N GLY A 542 31.52 -4.25 15.69
CA GLY A 542 30.72 -5.40 15.24
C GLY A 542 29.80 -5.94 16.34
N PHE A 543 30.30 -6.09 17.57
CA PHE A 543 29.46 -6.48 18.71
C PHE A 543 28.38 -5.45 19.04
N VAL A 544 28.72 -4.15 18.96
CA VAL A 544 27.72 -3.07 19.14
C VAL A 544 26.61 -3.19 18.09
N LEU A 545 26.94 -3.46 16.83
CA LEU A 545 25.95 -3.66 15.77
C LEU A 545 25.04 -4.87 16.04
N LEU A 546 25.57 -5.99 16.54
CA LEU A 546 24.77 -7.14 16.94
C LEU A 546 23.79 -6.80 18.06
N CYS A 547 24.22 -6.05 19.07
CA CYS A 547 23.35 -5.59 20.16
C CYS A 547 22.24 -4.67 19.64
N LEU A 548 22.60 -3.67 18.82
CA LEU A 548 21.63 -2.74 18.23
C LEU A 548 20.61 -3.45 17.35
N HIS A 549 21.05 -4.40 16.52
CA HIS A 549 20.16 -5.23 15.71
C HIS A 549 19.19 -6.03 16.59
N ARG A 550 19.68 -6.69 17.64
CA ARG A 550 18.83 -7.46 18.57
C ARG A 550 17.84 -6.59 19.33
N TRP A 551 18.24 -5.39 19.75
CA TRP A 551 17.34 -4.43 20.36
C TRP A 551 16.27 -3.97 19.38
N ALA A 552 16.63 -3.58 18.15
CA ALA A 552 15.66 -3.17 17.14
C ALA A 552 14.62 -4.27 16.85
N MET A 553 15.06 -5.52 16.72
CA MET A 553 14.14 -6.65 16.54
C MET A 553 13.18 -6.83 17.72
N SER A 554 13.57 -6.51 18.95
CA SER A 554 12.67 -6.72 20.10
C SER A 554 11.46 -5.79 20.12
N PHE A 555 11.53 -4.63 19.45
CA PHE A 555 10.44 -3.63 19.47
C PHE A 555 9.20 -4.08 18.73
N THR A 556 9.36 -4.89 17.69
CA THR A 556 8.28 -5.19 16.75
C THR A 556 7.96 -6.69 16.71
N SER A 557 8.57 -7.54 17.55
CA SER A 557 8.47 -9.01 17.45
C SER A 557 7.08 -9.58 17.74
N HIS A 558 6.16 -8.76 18.25
CA HIS A 558 4.81 -9.18 18.68
C HIS A 558 3.69 -8.81 17.72
N THR A 559 3.96 -7.91 16.78
CA THR A 559 2.94 -7.37 15.87
C THR A 559 3.17 -7.79 14.42
N ARG A 560 4.17 -8.64 14.14
CA ARG A 560 4.75 -8.82 12.80
C ARG A 560 4.36 -10.08 12.03
N ARG A 561 4.05 -11.20 12.71
CA ARG A 561 3.74 -12.46 12.01
C ARG A 561 2.27 -12.55 11.65
N ARG A 562 1.97 -12.73 10.36
CA ARG A 562 0.60 -13.01 9.88
C ARG A 562 0.10 -14.36 10.40
N TRP A 563 1.01 -15.32 10.49
CA TRP A 563 0.80 -16.65 11.05
C TRP A 563 1.36 -16.71 12.47
N SER A 564 0.71 -16.04 13.40
CA SER A 564 1.11 -16.10 14.80
C SER A 564 1.05 -17.56 15.27
N MET A 565 2.22 -18.15 15.54
CA MET A 565 2.31 -19.16 16.60
C MET A 565 1.64 -18.56 17.83
N ARG A 566 0.87 -19.40 18.52
CA ARG A 566 0.24 -19.17 19.82
C ARG A 566 0.98 -18.07 20.65
N GLN A 567 0.27 -17.01 21.05
CA GLN A 567 0.85 -15.80 21.67
C GLN A 567 1.76 -16.10 22.90
N ASP A 568 1.54 -17.23 23.56
CA ASP A 568 2.32 -17.78 24.67
C ASP A 568 3.75 -18.25 24.29
N LEU A 569 4.05 -18.37 22.99
CA LEU A 569 5.36 -18.83 22.49
C LEU A 569 6.29 -17.70 22.05
N LEU A 570 5.83 -16.44 22.04
CA LEU A 570 6.65 -15.30 21.69
C LEU A 570 7.41 -14.78 22.92
N PRO A 571 8.72 -14.48 22.83
CA PRO A 571 9.46 -13.92 23.97
C PRO A 571 8.81 -12.59 24.35
N PRO A 572 8.49 -12.35 25.65
CA PRO A 572 7.82 -11.12 26.06
C PRO A 572 8.63 -9.95 25.53
N PRO A 573 7.98 -8.96 24.93
CA PRO A 573 8.70 -7.88 24.32
C PRO A 573 9.41 -7.07 25.39
N ILE A 574 10.59 -6.55 25.07
CA ILE A 574 11.46 -5.89 26.06
C ILE A 574 10.80 -4.61 26.63
N PHE A 575 9.75 -4.09 25.98
CA PHE A 575 9.04 -2.84 26.32
C PHE A 575 7.52 -2.91 26.62
N PRO A 576 6.72 -3.86 26.10
CA PRO A 576 5.27 -3.93 26.31
C PRO A 576 4.82 -4.46 27.67
N GLU A 577 5.75 -4.67 28.60
CA GLU A 577 5.47 -4.66 30.04
C GLU A 577 5.56 -3.26 30.66
N PHE A 578 5.05 -2.24 29.97
CA PHE A 578 4.29 -1.18 30.64
C PHE A 578 2.78 -1.44 30.61
N ARG A 579 2.35 -2.66 30.24
CA ARG A 579 1.22 -3.31 30.93
C ARG A 579 1.80 -4.06 32.12
N PHE A 580 1.46 -3.59 33.31
CA PHE A 580 1.92 -4.12 34.58
C PHE A 580 1.39 -5.55 34.76
N ASN A 581 2.21 -6.54 34.43
CA ASN A 581 2.07 -7.92 34.90
C ASN A 581 3.30 -8.35 35.70
N ILE A 582 3.99 -7.38 36.29
CA ILE A 582 5.00 -7.60 37.32
C ILE A 582 4.29 -7.36 38.65
N LEU A 583 3.95 -8.43 39.38
CA LEU A 583 3.26 -8.39 40.68
C LEU A 583 3.89 -7.38 41.67
N VAL A 584 5.20 -7.16 41.56
CA VAL A 584 5.95 -6.20 42.39
C VAL A 584 5.66 -4.75 41.99
N LEU A 585 5.63 -4.40 40.70
CA LEU A 585 5.26 -3.04 40.30
C LEU A 585 3.76 -2.78 40.48
N ASP A 586 2.89 -3.76 40.27
CA ASP A 586 1.45 -3.61 40.51
C ASP A 586 1.15 -3.27 41.98
N SER A 587 1.94 -3.80 42.91
CA SER A 587 1.88 -3.41 44.34
C SER A 587 2.39 -1.99 44.61
N LEU A 588 3.29 -1.47 43.78
CA LEU A 588 3.90 -0.13 43.90
C LEU A 588 3.14 0.95 43.12
N THR A 589 2.31 0.57 42.14
CA THR A 589 1.59 1.50 41.24
C THR A 589 0.07 1.48 41.42
N THR A 590 -0.45 0.74 42.40
CA THR A 590 -1.89 0.72 42.76
C THR A 590 -2.49 2.10 43.04
N ASP A 591 -1.70 3.05 43.54
CA ASP A 591 -2.11 4.44 43.79
C ASP A 591 -1.80 5.40 42.61
N LEU A 592 -1.09 4.95 41.56
CA LEU A 592 -0.77 5.75 40.39
C LEU A 592 -1.88 5.60 39.35
N ASN A 593 -2.46 6.72 38.91
CA ASN A 593 -3.39 6.73 37.79
C ASN A 593 -2.66 6.31 36.50
N LEU A 594 -2.64 5.02 36.22
CA LEU A 594 -1.95 4.38 35.10
C LEU A 594 -2.36 4.95 33.74
N THR A 595 -3.63 5.31 33.58
CA THR A 595 -4.14 6.03 32.40
C THR A 595 -3.58 7.44 32.26
N ALA A 596 -3.29 8.13 33.37
CA ALA A 596 -2.59 9.40 33.32
C ALA A 596 -1.12 9.19 32.94
N PHE A 597 -0.43 8.20 33.54
CA PHE A 597 0.98 7.89 33.25
C PHE A 597 1.21 7.46 31.80
N ALA A 598 0.32 6.63 31.24
CA ALA A 598 0.38 6.21 29.83
C ALA A 598 0.27 7.39 28.85
N LYS A 599 -0.41 8.48 29.21
CA LYS A 599 -0.44 9.71 28.40
C LYS A 599 0.92 10.41 28.33
N TRP A 600 1.73 10.32 29.40
CA TRP A 600 3.06 10.94 29.47
C TRP A 600 4.15 10.15 28.74
N MET A 601 3.99 8.83 28.57
CA MET A 601 4.98 7.93 27.97
C MET A 601 5.46 8.34 26.56
N PRO A 602 4.60 8.78 25.62
CA PRO A 602 5.03 9.30 24.33
C PRO A 602 5.97 10.51 24.47
N SER A 603 5.62 11.46 25.34
CA SER A 603 6.36 12.71 25.51
C SER A 603 7.70 12.51 26.20
N THR A 604 7.78 11.64 27.21
CA THR A 604 9.06 11.29 27.85
C THR A 604 9.99 10.60 26.85
N THR A 605 9.45 9.69 26.04
CA THR A 605 10.22 9.01 24.98
C THR A 605 10.75 10.02 23.97
N THR A 606 9.91 10.94 23.49
CA THR A 606 10.34 12.00 22.56
C THR A 606 11.42 12.90 23.14
N ILE A 607 11.29 13.35 24.40
CA ILE A 607 12.29 14.22 25.06
C ILE A 607 13.64 13.52 25.14
N VAL A 608 13.68 12.27 25.59
CA VAL A 608 14.93 11.48 25.72
C VAL A 608 15.57 11.26 24.35
N CYS A 609 14.77 10.84 23.37
CA CYS A 609 15.25 10.56 22.02
C CYS A 609 15.80 11.81 21.32
N VAL A 610 15.05 12.91 21.34
CA VAL A 610 15.48 14.15 20.70
C VAL A 610 16.67 14.78 21.45
N GLY A 611 16.67 14.73 22.78
CA GLY A 611 17.82 15.15 23.60
C GLY A 611 19.10 14.39 23.25
N TYR A 612 19.00 13.07 23.05
CA TYR A 612 20.13 12.26 22.58
C TYR A 612 20.64 12.73 21.21
N LEU A 613 19.76 12.95 20.23
CA LEU A 613 20.14 13.41 18.88
C LEU A 613 20.89 14.74 18.91
N LEU A 614 20.42 15.69 19.73
CA LEU A 614 21.07 16.99 19.92
C LEU A 614 22.49 16.84 20.47
N MET A 615 22.67 15.97 21.47
CA MET A 615 23.99 15.69 22.03
C MET A 615 24.89 14.95 21.03
N ARG A 616 24.32 14.00 20.27
CA ARG A 616 25.05 13.09 19.39
C ARG A 616 25.56 13.75 18.11
N ILE A 617 24.75 14.60 17.46
CA ILE A 617 25.08 15.22 16.17
C ILE A 617 25.78 16.58 16.35
N ARG A 618 25.78 17.14 17.56
CA ARG A 618 26.27 18.46 17.97
C ARG A 618 27.35 19.05 17.03
N PRO A 619 27.03 20.08 16.22
CA PRO A 619 27.98 20.69 15.31
C PRO A 619 29.05 21.50 16.07
N LYS A 620 30.32 21.42 15.64
CA LYS A 620 31.46 22.07 16.32
C LYS A 620 31.45 23.61 16.27
N ASN A 621 30.74 24.22 15.31
CA ASN A 621 30.69 25.68 15.09
C ASN A 621 29.27 26.26 15.26
N PHE A 622 28.46 25.66 16.13
CA PHE A 622 27.06 26.05 16.31
C PHE A 622 26.93 27.24 17.28
N PHE A 623 26.38 28.38 16.83
CA PHE A 623 26.10 29.54 17.69
C PHE A 623 25.18 29.14 18.86
N SER A 624 25.45 29.62 20.08
CA SER A 624 24.68 29.21 21.29
C SER A 624 23.18 29.52 21.20
N GLY A 625 22.79 30.55 20.43
CA GLY A 625 21.39 30.89 20.16
C GLY A 625 20.64 29.83 19.35
N VAL A 626 21.30 29.16 18.40
CA VAL A 626 20.67 28.10 17.59
C VAL A 626 20.44 26.85 18.42
N MET A 627 21.34 26.51 19.35
CA MET A 627 21.12 25.38 20.28
C MET A 627 19.91 25.61 21.19
N THR A 628 19.77 26.83 21.73
CA THR A 628 18.60 27.22 22.53
C THR A 628 17.33 27.10 21.71
N PHE A 629 17.35 27.57 20.45
CA PHE A 629 16.23 27.44 19.53
C PHE A 629 15.91 25.98 19.17
N THR A 630 16.91 25.11 18.94
CA THR A 630 16.68 23.69 18.67
C THR A 630 16.13 22.94 19.89
N CYS A 631 16.52 23.33 21.11
CA CYS A 631 15.91 22.83 22.34
C CYS A 631 14.44 23.28 22.49
N VAL A 632 14.13 24.54 22.16
CA VAL A 632 12.75 25.06 22.15
C VAL A 632 11.90 24.34 21.09
N LEU A 633 12.45 24.14 19.90
CA LEU A 633 11.85 23.36 18.82
C LEU A 633 11.54 21.91 19.26
N SER A 634 12.48 21.28 19.98
CA SER A 634 12.30 19.95 20.54
C SER A 634 11.16 19.91 21.57
N GLY A 635 11.05 20.95 22.41
CA GLY A 635 9.93 21.12 23.33
C GLY A 635 8.58 21.32 22.61
N ALA A 636 8.57 22.02 21.47
CA ALA A 636 7.37 22.22 20.66
C ALA A 636 6.87 20.92 20.01
N ILE A 637 7.80 20.09 19.49
CA ILE A 637 7.50 18.73 18.98
C ILE A 637 6.88 17.87 20.10
N CYS A 638 7.38 17.99 21.33
CA CYS A 638 6.88 17.24 22.49
C CYS A 638 5.49 17.71 22.97
N MET A 639 5.17 19.01 22.86
CA MET A 639 3.88 19.56 23.30
C MET A 639 2.74 19.36 22.29
N GLN A 640 3.03 19.01 21.04
CA GLN A 640 2.02 18.87 19.99
C GLN A 640 0.95 17.82 20.30
N SER A 641 1.31 16.72 20.97
CA SER A 641 0.37 15.65 21.35
C SER A 641 -0.73 16.10 22.32
N TYR A 642 -0.56 17.26 22.98
CA TYR A 642 -1.47 17.75 24.02
C TYR A 642 -2.32 18.95 23.63
N LEU A 643 -2.19 19.46 22.40
CA LEU A 643 -2.86 20.69 22.00
C LEU A 643 -4.17 20.41 21.25
N ASN A 644 -5.22 21.14 21.64
CA ASN A 644 -6.51 21.17 20.94
C ASN A 644 -6.36 21.59 19.47
N ASP A 645 -7.18 21.01 18.59
CA ASP A 645 -7.08 21.14 17.13
C ASP A 645 -7.02 22.58 16.62
N SER A 646 -7.70 23.53 17.27
CA SER A 646 -7.75 24.94 16.86
C SER A 646 -6.40 25.67 16.81
N LYS A 647 -5.36 25.19 17.52
CA LYS A 647 -4.03 25.85 17.61
C LYS A 647 -2.87 25.03 17.06
N ARG A 648 -3.13 23.83 16.51
CA ARG A 648 -2.08 22.92 16.02
C ARG A 648 -1.29 23.49 14.84
N TRP A 649 -1.94 24.23 13.94
CA TRP A 649 -1.30 24.80 12.74
C TRP A 649 -0.14 25.75 13.07
N LEU A 650 -0.27 26.61 14.08
CA LEU A 650 0.76 27.59 14.47
C LEU A 650 2.05 26.89 14.92
N ILE A 651 1.90 25.81 15.69
CA ILE A 651 3.03 25.03 16.20
C ILE A 651 3.64 24.17 15.10
N THR A 652 2.84 23.67 14.15
CA THR A 652 3.38 23.04 12.94
C THR A 652 4.29 24.00 12.16
N TYR A 653 3.86 25.23 11.90
CA TYR A 653 4.70 26.21 11.19
C TYR A 653 5.99 26.53 11.96
N PHE A 654 5.90 26.63 13.28
CA PHE A 654 7.09 26.79 14.13
C PHE A 654 8.02 25.57 14.03
N ILE A 655 7.47 24.35 14.00
CA ILE A 655 8.25 23.12 13.86
C ILE A 655 8.93 23.05 12.49
N ILE A 656 8.18 23.25 11.40
CA ILE A 656 8.70 23.23 10.04
C ILE A 656 9.73 24.34 9.84
N GLY A 657 9.43 25.56 10.28
CA GLY A 657 10.36 26.69 10.22
C GLY A 657 11.65 26.41 10.99
N GLY A 658 11.55 25.82 12.19
CA GLY A 658 12.72 25.46 12.98
C GLY A 658 13.54 24.31 12.40
N VAL A 659 12.89 23.31 11.81
CA VAL A 659 13.54 22.24 11.05
C VAL A 659 14.29 22.81 9.85
N LEU A 660 13.68 23.72 9.09
CA LEU A 660 14.32 24.38 7.94
C LEU A 660 15.57 25.17 8.35
N ILE A 661 15.48 25.96 9.42
CA ILE A 661 16.65 26.69 9.96
C ILE A 661 17.75 25.72 10.41
N THR A 662 17.35 24.61 11.04
CA THR A 662 18.31 23.58 11.48
C THR A 662 18.93 22.84 10.29
N LEU A 663 18.18 22.57 9.23
CA LEU A 663 18.68 21.98 7.98
C LEU A 663 19.73 22.87 7.31
N LEU A 664 19.51 24.19 7.28
CA LEU A 664 20.49 25.16 6.77
C LEU A 664 21.80 25.15 7.60
N SER A 665 21.71 24.81 8.88
CA SER A 665 22.85 24.81 9.80
C SER A 665 23.55 23.44 9.90
N SER A 666 22.79 22.35 9.84
CA SER A 666 23.23 20.96 9.91
C SER A 666 22.18 20.05 9.30
N VAL A 667 22.44 19.57 8.07
CA VAL A 667 21.53 18.68 7.36
C VAL A 667 21.20 17.39 8.14
N PRO A 668 22.16 16.66 8.75
CA PRO A 668 21.84 15.46 9.51
C PRO A 668 20.94 15.73 10.71
N LEU A 669 21.18 16.83 11.44
CA LEU A 669 20.36 17.17 12.60
C LEU A 669 18.96 17.61 12.19
N GLY A 670 18.84 18.50 11.20
CA GLY A 670 17.55 18.96 10.71
C GLY A 670 16.70 17.82 10.14
N ALA A 671 17.31 16.91 9.39
CA ALA A 671 16.64 15.74 8.84
C ALA A 671 16.18 14.78 9.95
N MET A 672 17.02 14.49 10.95
CA MET A 672 16.62 13.64 12.09
C MET A 672 15.51 14.24 12.94
N LEU A 673 15.47 15.57 13.10
CA LEU A 673 14.37 16.25 13.78
C LEU A 673 13.07 16.19 12.98
N TYR A 674 13.15 16.33 11.65
CA TYR A 674 11.99 16.16 10.78
C TYR A 674 11.45 14.72 10.81
N LEU A 675 12.33 13.72 10.75
CA LEU A 675 11.95 12.33 10.89
C LEU A 675 11.30 12.07 12.26
N SER A 676 11.84 12.67 13.34
CA SER A 676 11.26 12.56 14.68
C SER A 676 9.86 13.19 14.78
N TYR A 677 9.59 14.23 14.00
CA TYR A 677 8.25 14.82 13.86
C TYR A 677 7.29 13.88 13.10
N LEU A 678 7.77 13.27 12.01
CA LEU A 678 6.94 12.44 11.13
C LEU A 678 6.62 11.05 11.67
N VAL A 679 7.54 10.38 12.37
CA VAL A 679 7.28 9.03 12.90
C VAL A 679 6.34 9.07 14.11
N ARG A 680 5.69 7.95 14.43
CA ARG A 680 4.92 7.82 15.67
C ARG A 680 5.88 7.82 16.88
N PRO A 681 5.49 8.35 18.05
CA PRO A 681 6.38 8.41 19.22
C PRO A 681 7.00 7.06 19.62
N GLU A 682 6.26 5.97 19.42
CA GLU A 682 6.68 4.60 19.70
C GLU A 682 7.83 4.12 18.79
N ALA A 683 7.97 4.73 17.60
CA ALA A 683 9.01 4.40 16.62
C ALA A 683 10.28 5.26 16.78
N LEU A 684 10.30 6.26 17.67
CA LEU A 684 11.47 7.11 17.89
C LEU A 684 12.72 6.35 18.37
N PRO A 685 12.64 5.36 19.27
CA PRO A 685 13.81 4.56 19.64
C PRO A 685 14.42 3.81 18.45
N LEU A 686 13.57 3.26 17.57
CA LEU A 686 14.01 2.59 16.34
C LEU A 686 14.72 3.56 15.39
N LEU A 687 14.24 4.80 15.32
CA LEU A 687 14.87 5.85 14.53
C LEU A 687 16.33 6.10 15.00
N ILE A 688 16.55 6.17 16.31
CA ILE A 688 17.89 6.36 16.89
C ILE A 688 18.77 5.12 16.71
N ILE A 689 18.21 3.93 16.95
CA ILE A 689 18.95 2.68 16.75
C ILE A 689 19.41 2.58 15.30
N SER A 690 18.56 2.93 14.33
CA SER A 690 18.89 2.93 12.91
C SER A 690 20.04 3.92 12.60
N PHE A 691 20.00 5.13 13.17
CA PHE A 691 21.08 6.12 13.04
C PHE A 691 22.41 5.58 13.58
N GLU A 692 22.42 5.01 14.79
CA GLU A 692 23.63 4.45 15.38
C GLU A 692 24.13 3.23 14.61
N MET A 693 23.24 2.38 14.09
CA MET A 693 23.62 1.27 13.22
C MET A 693 24.36 1.77 11.97
N GLY A 694 23.89 2.85 11.34
CA GLY A 694 24.60 3.49 10.23
C GLY A 694 26.01 3.94 10.63
N PHE A 695 26.11 4.63 11.77
CA PHE A 695 27.37 5.14 12.29
C PHE A 695 28.39 4.03 12.57
N TYR A 696 27.97 2.95 13.25
CA TYR A 696 28.85 1.83 13.58
C TYR A 696 29.14 0.94 12.37
N ALA A 697 28.23 0.81 11.39
CA ALA A 697 28.46 0.08 10.15
C ALA A 697 29.66 0.66 9.38
N ARG A 698 29.74 1.99 9.26
CA ARG A 698 30.88 2.68 8.62
C ARG A 698 32.20 2.47 9.37
N LYS A 699 32.16 2.28 10.70
CA LYS A 699 33.37 2.00 11.51
C LYS A 699 33.77 0.53 11.54
N LEU A 700 32.83 -0.39 11.28
CA LEU A 700 33.12 -1.81 11.17
C LEU A 700 33.83 -2.11 9.85
N SER A 701 33.25 -1.68 8.73
CA SER A 701 33.75 -1.97 7.38
C SER A 701 33.55 -0.79 6.43
N SER A 702 34.50 -0.61 5.51
CA SER A 702 34.37 0.27 4.35
C SER A 702 33.46 -0.30 3.26
N SER A 703 33.05 -1.56 3.35
CA SER A 703 32.29 -2.22 2.30
C SER A 703 30.97 -1.50 1.98
N PRO A 704 30.74 -1.09 0.72
CA PRO A 704 29.47 -0.49 0.30
C PRO A 704 28.31 -1.51 0.34
N TYR A 705 28.60 -2.81 0.14
CA TYR A 705 27.60 -3.87 0.23
C TYR A 705 27.02 -4.06 1.62
N LEU A 706 27.84 -3.88 2.67
CA LEU A 706 27.35 -3.90 4.05
C LEU A 706 26.34 -2.76 4.30
N PHE A 707 26.56 -1.59 3.70
CA PHE A 707 25.60 -0.48 3.75
C PHE A 707 24.28 -0.88 3.08
N ALA A 708 24.31 -1.36 1.84
CA ALA A 708 23.11 -1.74 1.10
C ALA A 708 22.29 -2.80 1.85
N PHE A 709 22.96 -3.82 2.39
CA PHE A 709 22.35 -4.91 3.14
C PHE A 709 21.69 -4.44 4.45
N LEU A 710 22.41 -3.67 5.27
CA LEU A 710 21.87 -3.15 6.53
C LEU A 710 20.77 -2.10 6.30
N CYS A 711 20.88 -1.32 5.22
CA CYS A 711 19.85 -0.38 4.79
C CYS A 711 18.52 -1.10 4.48
N GLN A 712 18.59 -2.28 3.84
CA GLN A 712 17.41 -3.12 3.63
C GLN A 712 16.88 -3.72 4.94
N THR A 713 17.75 -4.06 5.88
CA THR A 713 17.32 -4.62 7.18
C THR A 713 16.58 -3.60 8.03
N VAL A 714 17.09 -2.37 8.13
CA VAL A 714 16.47 -1.32 8.97
C VAL A 714 15.10 -0.89 8.46
N PHE A 715 14.81 -1.08 7.17
CA PHE A 715 13.48 -0.83 6.60
C PHE A 715 12.40 -1.61 7.36
N PHE A 716 12.62 -2.90 7.63
CA PHE A 716 11.64 -3.74 8.29
C PHE A 716 11.46 -3.43 9.79
N TYR A 717 12.40 -2.74 10.44
CA TYR A 717 12.31 -2.48 11.88
C TYR A 717 11.07 -1.69 12.27
N ALA A 718 10.61 -0.81 11.38
CA ALA A 718 9.38 -0.03 11.57
C ALA A 718 8.09 -0.86 11.49
N GLY A 719 8.17 -2.19 11.29
CA GLY A 719 7.02 -3.06 11.09
C GLY A 719 6.44 -2.99 9.68
N GLN A 720 7.15 -2.35 8.76
CA GLN A 720 6.79 -2.27 7.35
C GLN A 720 7.00 -3.63 6.67
N SER A 721 6.26 -3.87 5.59
CA SER A 721 6.36 -5.09 4.79
C SER A 721 6.43 -4.72 3.30
N SER A 722 6.66 -5.72 2.46
CA SER A 722 6.64 -5.57 1.00
C SER A 722 5.21 -5.51 0.44
N ASN A 723 4.28 -4.92 1.20
CA ASN A 723 2.88 -4.72 0.85
C ASN A 723 2.50 -3.23 1.02
N ILE A 724 1.66 -2.73 0.12
CA ILE A 724 1.10 -1.37 0.12
C ILE A 724 0.30 -1.11 1.41
N SER A 725 -0.33 -2.13 2.00
CA SER A 725 -1.03 -2.01 3.28
C SER A 725 -0.13 -1.68 4.47
N SER A 726 1.20 -1.72 4.34
CA SER A 726 2.10 -1.29 5.41
C SER A 726 2.38 0.22 5.42
N ILE A 727 1.86 0.98 4.44
CA ILE A 727 2.07 2.42 4.32
C ILE A 727 1.14 3.16 5.30
N ASP A 728 1.72 3.90 6.25
CA ASP A 728 0.97 4.76 7.18
C ASP A 728 0.55 6.06 6.49
N ILE A 729 -0.65 6.07 5.91
CA ILE A 729 -1.21 7.23 5.20
C ILE A 729 -1.47 8.39 6.18
N ALA A 730 -1.80 8.11 7.44
CA ALA A 730 -2.07 9.12 8.46
C ALA A 730 -0.87 10.05 8.71
N ALA A 731 0.35 9.54 8.53
CA ALA A 731 1.58 10.32 8.65
C ALA A 731 1.66 11.47 7.64
N GLY A 732 0.98 11.34 6.48
CA GLY A 732 0.93 12.35 5.42
C GLY A 732 0.21 13.65 5.78
N TYR A 733 -0.66 13.59 6.80
CA TYR A 733 -1.53 14.70 7.19
C TYR A 733 -1.01 15.47 8.40
N LYS A 734 0.17 15.10 8.91
CA LYS A 734 0.72 15.71 10.12
C LYS A 734 0.91 17.20 9.91
N GLY A 735 0.11 17.97 10.65
CA GLY A 735 0.18 19.42 10.69
C GLY A 735 -0.48 20.15 9.52
N LEU A 736 -1.29 19.46 8.72
CA LEU A 736 -2.06 20.07 7.63
C LEU A 736 -3.48 20.40 8.08
N SER A 737 -3.95 21.60 7.75
CA SER A 737 -5.36 22.01 7.91
C SER A 737 -6.20 21.80 6.65
N SER A 738 -5.54 21.53 5.51
CA SER A 738 -6.17 21.29 4.21
C SER A 738 -5.31 20.32 3.40
N TYR A 739 -5.93 19.53 2.53
CA TYR A 739 -5.23 18.59 1.67
C TYR A 739 -4.30 19.29 0.68
N ASN A 740 -3.06 18.83 0.59
CA ASN A 740 -2.11 19.21 -0.46
C ASN A 740 -1.39 17.95 -0.94
N MET A 741 -1.67 17.53 -2.17
CA MET A 741 -1.18 16.27 -2.74
C MET A 741 0.34 16.11 -2.66
N LEU A 742 1.10 17.16 -3.03
CA LEU A 742 2.56 17.09 -3.07
C LEU A 742 3.16 16.94 -1.66
N LEU A 743 2.63 17.69 -0.69
CA LEU A 743 3.13 17.65 0.68
C LEU A 743 2.74 16.36 1.40
N VAL A 744 1.51 15.89 1.21
CA VAL A 744 1.04 14.62 1.76
C VAL A 744 1.87 13.47 1.19
N GLY A 745 2.00 13.38 -0.14
CA GLY A 745 2.79 12.34 -0.80
C GLY A 745 4.25 12.34 -0.34
N PHE A 746 4.85 13.53 -0.18
CA PHE A 746 6.19 13.67 0.37
C PHE A 746 6.30 13.16 1.82
N GLN A 747 5.37 13.53 2.70
CA GLN A 747 5.36 13.10 4.10
C GLN A 747 5.17 11.58 4.24
N ILE A 748 4.26 10.99 3.47
CA ILE A 748 4.06 9.53 3.41
C ILE A 748 5.35 8.84 2.98
N LEU A 749 5.98 9.29 1.90
CA LEU A 749 7.22 8.69 1.40
C LEU A 749 8.36 8.79 2.42
N VAL A 750 8.54 9.96 3.05
CA VAL A 750 9.60 10.18 4.05
C VAL A 750 9.34 9.35 5.32
N ASN A 751 8.09 9.22 5.76
CA ASN A 751 7.73 8.36 6.87
C ASN A 751 7.98 6.89 6.53
N PHE A 752 7.54 6.44 5.35
CA PHE A 752 7.74 5.08 4.89
C PHE A 752 9.22 4.69 4.83
N TYR A 753 10.12 5.62 4.49
CA TYR A 753 11.56 5.36 4.49
C TYR A 753 12.33 5.94 5.67
N ALA A 754 11.67 6.23 6.80
CA ALA A 754 12.30 6.93 7.93
C ALA A 754 13.52 6.18 8.51
N MET A 755 13.44 4.85 8.65
CA MET A 755 14.54 4.04 9.21
C MET A 755 15.74 3.94 8.24
N PRO A 756 15.57 3.63 6.93
CA PRO A 756 16.65 3.73 5.95
C PRO A 756 17.28 5.12 5.84
N LEU A 757 16.48 6.19 5.90
CA LEU A 757 16.98 7.56 5.92
C LEU A 757 17.84 7.83 7.14
N SER A 758 17.36 7.46 8.32
CA SER A 758 18.10 7.60 9.57
C SER A 758 19.43 6.83 9.54
N PHE A 759 19.42 5.58 9.08
CA PHE A 759 20.62 4.77 8.90
C PHE A 759 21.62 5.44 7.93
N SER A 760 21.13 5.96 6.81
CA SER A 760 21.96 6.64 5.82
C SER A 760 22.61 7.90 6.39
N LEU A 761 21.83 8.71 7.14
CA LEU A 761 22.34 9.89 7.83
C LEU A 761 23.43 9.53 8.84
N GLY A 762 23.25 8.46 9.62
CA GLY A 762 24.25 7.97 10.56
C GLY A 762 25.55 7.52 9.88
N TYR A 763 25.43 6.80 8.77
CA TYR A 763 26.57 6.28 8.00
C TYR A 763 27.42 7.42 7.41
N PHE A 764 26.79 8.41 6.78
CA PHE A 764 27.48 9.56 6.17
C PHE A 764 27.88 10.65 7.17
N ASN A 765 27.26 10.70 8.36
CA ASN A 765 27.67 11.61 9.42
C ASN A 765 28.98 11.18 10.12
N ASN A 766 29.43 9.94 9.92
CA ASN A 766 30.69 9.46 10.48
C ASN A 766 31.89 10.19 9.85
N ARG A 767 32.40 11.19 10.56
CA ARG A 767 33.62 11.93 10.23
C ARG A 767 34.82 11.05 10.52
N THR A 768 35.24 10.22 9.57
CA THR A 768 36.56 9.62 9.65
C THR A 768 37.60 10.72 9.43
N ASP A 769 38.52 10.92 10.38
CA ASP A 769 39.65 11.87 10.29
C ASP A 769 40.68 11.51 9.19
N ARG A 770 40.27 10.78 8.15
CA ARG A 770 41.12 10.45 7.00
C ARG A 770 41.21 11.68 6.09
N PRO A 771 42.41 12.02 5.58
CA PRO A 771 42.61 13.18 4.71
C PRO A 771 41.67 13.11 3.50
N VAL A 772 41.15 14.28 3.11
CA VAL A 772 40.22 14.42 1.99
C VAL A 772 41.00 14.20 0.70
N ASP A 773 40.88 12.99 0.15
CA ASP A 773 41.39 12.63 -1.16
C ASP A 773 40.25 12.15 -2.06
N THR A 774 40.53 12.09 -3.37
CA THR A 774 39.68 11.58 -4.46
C THR A 774 38.97 10.24 -4.17
N ASP A 775 39.47 9.48 -3.19
CA ASP A 775 38.94 8.20 -2.71
C ASP A 775 37.57 8.32 -2.00
N ASN A 776 37.26 9.47 -1.37
CA ASN A 776 35.97 9.68 -0.70
C ASN A 776 34.81 9.93 -1.66
N ASP A 777 35.04 10.63 -2.77
CA ASP A 777 34.03 10.84 -3.82
C ASP A 777 33.71 9.49 -4.51
N ARG A 778 34.73 8.64 -4.69
CA ARG A 778 34.59 7.27 -5.21
C ARG A 778 33.76 6.37 -4.26
N HIS A 779 33.95 6.49 -2.95
CA HIS A 779 33.20 5.72 -1.95
C HIS A 779 31.68 5.99 -2.01
N GLY A 780 31.26 7.26 -2.17
CA GLY A 780 29.85 7.62 -2.30
C GLY A 780 29.19 6.97 -3.53
N MET A 781 29.87 7.01 -4.67
CA MET A 781 29.42 6.35 -5.91
C MET A 781 29.34 4.83 -5.76
N GLN A 782 30.30 4.21 -5.07
CA GLN A 782 30.27 2.77 -4.79
C GLN A 782 29.11 2.37 -3.87
N VAL A 783 28.80 3.18 -2.87
CA VAL A 783 27.61 2.97 -2.02
C VAL A 783 26.34 3.03 -2.87
N LEU A 784 26.18 4.07 -3.68
CA LEU A 784 25.03 4.20 -4.58
C LEU A 784 24.91 2.99 -5.53
N ALA A 785 26.00 2.60 -6.19
CA ALA A 785 26.01 1.44 -7.07
C ALA A 785 25.64 0.14 -6.37
N SER A 786 26.14 -0.10 -5.14
CA SER A 786 25.80 -1.30 -4.38
C SER A 786 24.32 -1.37 -3.96
N VAL A 787 23.72 -0.23 -3.64
CA VAL A 787 22.28 -0.13 -3.34
C VAL A 787 21.48 -0.41 -4.60
N LEU A 788 21.84 0.20 -5.73
CA LEU A 788 21.15 -0.03 -7.01
C LEU A 788 21.30 -1.47 -7.47
N GLN A 789 22.48 -2.09 -7.28
CA GLN A 789 22.69 -3.50 -7.58
C GLN A 789 21.78 -4.42 -6.75
N LEU A 790 21.68 -4.17 -5.44
CA LEU A 790 20.75 -4.92 -4.58
C LEU A 790 19.30 -4.76 -5.06
N ARG A 791 18.90 -3.53 -5.41
CA ARG A 791 17.54 -3.26 -5.94
C ARG A 791 17.29 -3.93 -7.28
N SER A 792 18.26 -3.95 -8.19
CA SER A 792 18.16 -4.68 -9.46
C SER A 792 17.89 -6.16 -9.23
N LEU A 793 18.62 -6.79 -8.30
CA LEU A 793 18.41 -8.20 -7.95
C LEU A 793 17.04 -8.45 -7.32
N MET A 794 16.63 -7.60 -6.37
CA MET A 794 15.35 -7.77 -5.69
C MET A 794 14.18 -7.61 -6.67
N LEU A 795 14.25 -6.63 -7.57
CA LEU A 795 13.27 -6.43 -8.63
C LEU A 795 13.28 -7.59 -9.64
N PHE A 796 14.45 -8.07 -10.05
CA PHE A 796 14.57 -9.25 -10.92
C PHE A 796 13.90 -10.47 -10.28
N SER A 797 14.15 -10.71 -8.99
CA SER A 797 13.56 -11.82 -8.23
C SER A 797 12.04 -11.69 -8.11
N ALA A 798 11.52 -10.49 -7.85
CA ALA A 798 10.08 -10.23 -7.78
C ALA A 798 9.38 -10.48 -9.13
N ILE A 799 9.97 -10.03 -10.24
CA ILE A 799 9.39 -10.22 -11.57
C ILE A 799 9.45 -11.69 -12.00
N THR A 800 10.60 -12.36 -11.82
CA THR A 800 10.77 -13.76 -12.21
C THR A 800 9.91 -14.71 -11.37
N SER A 801 9.78 -14.49 -10.06
CA SER A 801 8.84 -15.24 -9.22
C SER A 801 7.39 -15.03 -9.68
N MET A 802 6.99 -13.80 -10.02
CA MET A 802 5.65 -13.51 -10.55
C MET A 802 5.37 -14.20 -11.89
N ILE A 803 6.36 -14.28 -12.79
CA ILE A 803 6.23 -15.02 -14.06
C ILE A 803 6.09 -16.52 -13.80
N CYS A 804 6.96 -17.10 -12.97
CA CYS A 804 6.98 -18.53 -12.69
C CYS A 804 5.76 -19.00 -11.91
N LEU A 805 5.20 -18.13 -11.06
CA LEU A 805 4.03 -18.41 -10.22
C LEU A 805 2.77 -17.71 -10.74
N SER A 806 2.69 -17.36 -12.02
CA SER A 806 1.56 -16.59 -12.59
C SER A 806 0.19 -17.25 -12.44
N GLY A 807 0.14 -18.58 -12.32
CA GLY A 807 -1.07 -19.36 -12.01
C GLY A 807 -1.31 -19.61 -10.52
N HIS A 808 -0.52 -19.02 -9.62
CA HIS A 808 -0.63 -19.22 -8.18
C HIS A 808 -1.73 -18.35 -7.57
N LEU A 809 -2.38 -18.83 -6.51
CA LEU A 809 -3.51 -18.15 -5.85
C LEU A 809 -3.14 -16.75 -5.32
N PHE A 810 -1.86 -16.53 -4.99
CA PHE A 810 -1.36 -15.31 -4.36
C PHE A 810 -0.61 -14.36 -5.30
N THR A 811 -0.76 -14.53 -6.62
CA THR A 811 -0.08 -13.67 -7.61
C THR A 811 -0.41 -12.19 -7.39
N PHE A 812 -1.68 -11.85 -7.17
CA PHE A 812 -2.12 -10.46 -7.05
C PHE A 812 -2.23 -9.93 -5.62
N SER A 813 -2.17 -10.82 -4.63
CA SER A 813 -2.19 -10.46 -3.22
C SER A 813 -0.79 -10.37 -2.60
N VAL A 814 0.21 -11.04 -3.19
CA VAL A 814 1.60 -11.08 -2.66
C VAL A 814 2.63 -10.71 -3.73
N LEU A 815 2.65 -11.38 -4.90
CA LEU A 815 3.73 -11.21 -5.88
C LEU A 815 3.70 -9.85 -6.59
N ALA A 816 2.53 -9.41 -7.05
CA ALA A 816 2.36 -8.12 -7.71
C ALA A 816 2.61 -6.93 -6.76
N PRO A 817 2.07 -6.90 -5.51
CA PRO A 817 2.46 -5.92 -4.51
C PRO A 817 3.97 -5.90 -4.23
N LYS A 818 4.62 -7.07 -4.09
CA LYS A 818 6.07 -7.16 -3.91
C LYS A 818 6.83 -6.50 -5.07
N MET A 819 6.48 -6.80 -6.32
CA MET A 819 7.09 -6.18 -7.49
C MET A 819 6.95 -4.65 -7.46
N ILE A 820 5.79 -4.13 -7.09
CA ILE A 820 5.54 -2.69 -7.00
C ILE A 820 6.33 -2.05 -5.88
N CYS A 821 6.34 -2.67 -4.69
CA CYS A 821 7.18 -2.23 -3.59
C CYS A 821 8.65 -2.17 -4.04
N GLU A 822 9.16 -3.15 -4.80
CA GLU A 822 10.52 -3.10 -5.34
C GLU A 822 10.74 -1.95 -6.34
N ILE A 823 9.75 -1.60 -7.16
CA ILE A 823 9.82 -0.42 -8.03
C ILE A 823 9.88 0.86 -7.18
N LEU A 824 9.05 0.97 -6.14
CA LEU A 824 9.05 2.11 -5.21
C LEU A 824 10.39 2.20 -4.45
N HIS A 825 10.90 1.08 -3.96
CA HIS A 825 12.22 0.97 -3.32
C HIS A 825 13.33 1.43 -4.26
N LEU A 826 13.28 1.02 -5.52
CA LEU A 826 14.24 1.43 -6.53
C LEU A 826 14.16 2.95 -6.78
N MET A 827 12.97 3.49 -7.05
CA MET A 827 12.76 4.92 -7.26
C MET A 827 13.24 5.76 -6.07
N PHE A 828 12.88 5.35 -4.85
CA PHE A 828 13.33 5.99 -3.63
C PHE A 828 14.85 5.94 -3.48
N SER A 829 15.46 4.77 -3.69
CA SER A 829 16.89 4.57 -3.59
C SER A 829 17.65 5.44 -4.60
N LEU A 830 17.12 5.58 -5.82
CA LEU A 830 17.65 6.45 -6.86
C LEU A 830 17.65 7.91 -6.43
N VAL A 831 16.57 8.43 -5.85
CA VAL A 831 16.48 9.84 -5.44
C VAL A 831 17.33 10.11 -4.20
N VAL A 832 17.13 9.35 -3.14
CA VAL A 832 17.71 9.63 -1.82
C VAL A 832 19.19 9.31 -1.76
N THR A 833 19.61 8.15 -2.26
CA THR A 833 21.02 7.77 -2.21
C THR A 833 21.84 8.67 -3.12
N SER A 834 21.30 9.10 -4.26
CA SER A 834 21.94 10.11 -5.11
C SER A 834 22.04 11.46 -4.40
N PHE A 835 20.97 11.94 -3.78
CA PHE A 835 20.98 13.20 -3.04
C PHE A 835 21.99 13.18 -1.87
N LEU A 836 22.00 12.12 -1.05
CA LEU A 836 22.92 12.00 0.08
C LEU A 836 24.37 11.84 -0.38
N SER A 837 24.62 11.11 -1.46
CA SER A 837 25.96 10.98 -2.04
C SER A 837 26.46 12.31 -2.60
N LEU A 838 25.61 13.06 -3.31
CA LEU A 838 25.91 14.41 -3.81
C LEU A 838 26.17 15.38 -2.66
N LEU A 839 25.35 15.34 -1.62
CA LEU A 839 25.51 16.17 -0.43
C LEU A 839 26.85 15.85 0.27
N TYR A 840 27.18 14.57 0.41
CA TYR A 840 28.45 14.12 0.97
C TYR A 840 29.65 14.64 0.17
N ILE A 841 29.62 14.48 -1.16
CA ILE A 841 30.64 15.00 -2.09
C ILE A 841 30.76 16.52 -1.94
N THR A 842 29.64 17.24 -1.94
CA THR A 842 29.59 18.71 -1.87
C THR A 842 30.17 19.22 -0.54
N ILE A 843 29.77 18.62 0.59
CA ILE A 843 30.31 18.96 1.91
C ILE A 843 31.82 18.70 1.98
N ASN A 844 32.30 17.62 1.37
CA ASN A 844 33.72 17.31 1.32
C ASN A 844 34.51 18.32 0.48
N ARG A 845 34.01 18.71 -0.70
CA ARG A 845 34.62 19.73 -1.57
C ARG A 845 34.62 21.14 -0.94
N ALA A 846 33.54 21.50 -0.25
CA ALA A 846 33.44 22.79 0.44
C ALA A 846 34.52 22.95 1.53
N LYS A 847 34.88 21.86 2.23
CA LYS A 847 35.93 21.87 3.27
C LYS A 847 37.34 22.00 2.72
N THR A 848 37.60 21.50 1.51
CA THR A 848 38.93 21.54 0.91
C THR A 848 39.18 22.80 0.09
N GLY A 849 38.15 23.61 -0.16
CA GLY A 849 38.23 24.76 -1.07
C GLY A 849 38.47 24.37 -2.53
N LYS A 850 38.52 23.07 -2.84
CA LYS A 850 38.72 22.52 -4.19
C LYS A 850 37.37 22.33 -4.86
N TRP A 851 36.77 23.44 -5.26
CA TRP A 851 35.53 23.42 -6.04
C TRP A 851 35.77 22.96 -7.49
N TRP A 852 36.97 23.24 -8.01
CA TRP A 852 37.47 22.81 -9.32
C TRP A 852 38.73 21.95 -9.13
N PRO A 853 38.95 20.92 -9.96
CA PRO A 853 40.22 20.20 -9.99
C PRO A 853 41.35 21.22 -10.24
N GLN A 854 42.42 21.15 -9.46
CA GLN A 854 43.65 21.84 -9.84
C GLN A 854 44.15 21.16 -11.12
N SER A 855 44.02 21.83 -12.26
CA SER A 855 44.69 21.42 -13.49
C SER A 855 46.17 21.27 -13.16
N SER A 856 46.68 20.04 -13.16
CA SER A 856 48.10 19.83 -13.43
C SER A 856 48.34 20.49 -14.78
N ARG A 857 49.24 21.47 -14.79
CA ARG A 857 49.64 22.26 -15.96
C ARG A 857 49.87 21.33 -17.16
N PHE A 858 49.38 21.78 -18.32
CA PHE A 858 49.75 21.29 -19.64
C PHE A 858 51.26 21.11 -19.79
#